data_AF-B0BZ76-F1
#
_entry.id   AF-B0BZ76-F1
#
_cell.length_a   1.000
_cell.length_b   1.000
_cell.length_c   1.000
_cell.angle_alpha   90.00
_cell.angle_beta   90.00
_cell.angle_gamma   90.00
#
_symmetry.space_group_name_H-M   'P 1'
#
loop_
_entity.id
_entity.type
_entity.pdbx_description
1 polymer ?
#
loop_
_entity_poly.entity_id
_entity_poly.type
_entity_poly.pdbx_seq_one_letter_code
_entity_poly.pdbx_strand_id
1 'polypeptide(L)'
;MQIIDNPTVENGESVDVSGSVIFDDATYAFQEVSEAETRQLLSTDTSVTFAGIQRGETFKILLLTDRYAPSNLVTLRNGIDGWTKDIYGVYSFGAWIFELERSSHPVSLSFKFFLNGQYWMDGHDLTVNNSGEHRFTDDPITHPNAGVIHFSSDAELHFLHSYDNLRTHESLQQQRRFPGNRQSIKEYDVIVIGSGMGGGIVADAVSDAGLDTLVLEIGGLQSPTHVGNAYADWDEIVSEHQVGHYDRKDNTNFLFGAQMALGGRSLYWSGIILRMQEWEYNYWPTAIRNFLRDEQQGGSDGYIRAETLMRKRKTLGNFQDRVVTHLKQKLPDMNITDLPRSRHQPNLNAQEMTNSVLFASTGVFSTADLLSDSKAFVADVGSRNLTVNLNHLVTHIRPDPNNPGRVSEVVCQDLVGHQERIYRGKVIVLAAGSIESPKIFLQSNLNDQSGKAGVGLTDHPYLFSSNYLIPESNSFAGDLNHAKVLLWAGDARADHYPFYAELLINPWYWHVRRADDDLWQRQPPENRRTEITMKFGFSKELIDSNSVESQGPSQKAAIRVANLTLSDTFIDQARQFRNRILTALEIPHNPNEGMGVAAHGGTVNHAGGTLRISADPTQGVVDENLKSHSYDNLYIADVSVFPYIPTANPSLTLGALALRLSDHIKNRLAN
;
A
#
# COMPACT_ATOMS: atom_id res chain seq x y z
N MET A 1 -12.93 -16.02 -2.42
CA MET A 1 -13.13 -16.25 -0.96
C MET A 1 -13.97 -17.51 -0.83
N GLN A 2 -13.54 -18.49 -0.03
CA GLN A 2 -14.34 -19.68 0.23
C GLN A 2 -15.01 -19.49 1.60
N ILE A 3 -16.35 -19.60 1.65
CA ILE A 3 -17.04 -19.72 2.93
C ILE A 3 -16.71 -21.11 3.44
N ILE A 4 -16.04 -21.18 4.58
CA ILE A 4 -15.80 -22.46 5.25
C ILE A 4 -16.97 -22.65 6.20
N ASP A 5 -17.89 -23.52 5.81
CA ASP A 5 -18.83 -24.09 6.75
C ASP A 5 -18.10 -25.16 7.58
N ASN A 6 -18.27 -25.14 8.91
CA ASN A 6 -18.09 -26.39 9.65
C ASN A 6 -19.11 -27.38 9.07
N PRO A 7 -18.79 -28.68 8.89
CA PRO A 7 -19.72 -29.63 8.31
C PRO A 7 -21.04 -29.60 9.10
N THR A 8 -22.10 -29.09 8.46
CA THR A 8 -23.43 -29.10 9.04
C THR A 8 -23.99 -30.49 8.89
N VAL A 9 -24.29 -31.16 10.00
CA VAL A 9 -24.98 -32.44 10.01
C VAL A 9 -26.49 -32.16 9.91
N GLU A 10 -27.06 -32.39 8.74
CA GLU A 10 -28.51 -32.39 8.55
C GLU A 10 -28.95 -33.86 8.39
N ASN A 11 -29.82 -34.35 9.28
CA ASN A 11 -30.28 -35.75 9.32
C ASN A 11 -29.18 -36.84 9.41
N GLY A 12 -28.00 -36.52 9.95
CA GLY A 12 -26.92 -37.49 10.14
C GLY A 12 -25.96 -37.63 8.94
N GLU A 13 -26.13 -36.82 7.90
CA GLU A 13 -25.21 -36.75 6.75
C GLU A 13 -24.56 -35.37 6.64
N SER A 14 -23.30 -35.34 6.22
CA SER A 14 -22.55 -34.11 5.97
C SER A 14 -23.03 -33.48 4.67
N VAL A 15 -23.56 -32.25 4.71
CA VAL A 15 -23.97 -31.51 3.52
C VAL A 15 -22.95 -30.43 3.19
N ASP A 16 -22.48 -30.41 1.95
CA ASP A 16 -21.51 -29.44 1.42
C ASP A 16 -22.24 -28.17 0.96
N VAL A 17 -22.06 -27.05 1.65
CA VAL A 17 -22.71 -25.78 1.31
C VAL A 17 -21.68 -24.88 0.60
N SER A 18 -21.50 -25.12 -0.69
CA SER A 18 -20.63 -24.29 -1.54
C SER A 18 -21.36 -23.01 -1.97
N GLY A 19 -21.50 -22.05 -1.05
CA GLY A 19 -21.91 -20.68 -1.37
C GLY A 19 -20.71 -19.78 -1.59
N SER A 20 -20.56 -19.19 -2.78
CA SER A 20 -19.59 -18.12 -3.03
C SER A 20 -20.22 -16.76 -2.72
N VAL A 21 -19.67 -16.03 -1.74
CA VAL A 21 -19.97 -14.61 -1.54
C VAL A 21 -18.95 -13.78 -2.32
N ILE A 22 -19.45 -12.98 -3.26
CA ILE A 22 -18.69 -11.95 -3.95
C ILE A 22 -18.79 -10.69 -3.10
N PHE A 23 -17.70 -10.32 -2.41
CA PHE A 23 -17.56 -8.99 -1.86
C PHE A 23 -17.06 -8.09 -2.99
N ASP A 24 -17.90 -7.15 -3.40
CA ASP A 24 -17.51 -6.06 -4.28
C ASP A 24 -17.12 -4.86 -3.41
N ASP A 25 -15.96 -4.98 -2.76
CA ASP A 25 -15.27 -3.89 -2.08
C ASP A 25 -13.77 -4.14 -2.27
N ALA A 26 -13.24 -3.63 -3.39
CA ALA A 26 -11.83 -3.42 -3.68
C ALA A 26 -10.81 -4.52 -3.30
N THR A 27 -11.20 -5.80 -3.36
CA THR A 27 -10.23 -6.92 -3.41
C THR A 27 -9.64 -7.01 -4.82
N TYR A 28 -8.73 -6.10 -5.16
CA TYR A 28 -7.94 -6.19 -6.39
C TYR A 28 -6.74 -7.10 -6.17
N ALA A 29 -7.06 -8.38 -5.98
CA ALA A 29 -6.16 -9.42 -6.42
C ALA A 29 -6.12 -9.34 -7.94
N PHE A 30 -5.04 -8.85 -8.53
CA PHE A 30 -4.59 -9.49 -9.76
C PHE A 30 -4.49 -10.99 -9.41
N GLN A 31 -5.36 -11.81 -9.99
CA GLN A 31 -4.97 -13.19 -10.24
C GLN A 31 -3.77 -13.06 -11.19
N GLU A 32 -2.57 -13.04 -10.62
CA GLU A 32 -1.40 -13.46 -11.39
C GLU A 32 -1.64 -14.93 -11.70
N VAL A 33 -2.20 -15.14 -12.87
CA VAL A 33 -2.12 -16.38 -13.62
C VAL A 33 -0.65 -16.81 -13.59
N SER A 34 -0.35 -18.05 -13.19
CA SER A 34 1.04 -18.51 -13.10
C SER A 34 1.78 -18.26 -14.43
N GLU A 35 3.10 -18.10 -14.43
CA GLU A 35 3.87 -17.89 -15.66
C GLU A 35 3.59 -18.99 -16.71
N ALA A 36 3.32 -20.22 -16.24
CA ALA A 36 2.92 -21.37 -17.07
C ALA A 36 1.49 -21.24 -17.64
N GLU A 37 0.50 -20.86 -16.83
CA GLU A 37 -0.87 -20.59 -17.30
C GLU A 37 -0.93 -19.31 -18.15
N THR A 38 -0.01 -18.36 -17.95
CA THR A 38 0.14 -17.12 -18.73
C THR A 38 0.69 -17.44 -20.12
N ARG A 39 1.72 -18.29 -20.21
CA ARG A 39 2.16 -18.83 -21.50
C ARG A 39 1.04 -19.62 -22.20
N GLN A 40 0.18 -20.30 -21.45
CA GLN A 40 -0.98 -21.01 -22.00
C GLN A 40 -2.08 -20.04 -22.51
N LEU A 41 -2.42 -19.00 -21.75
CA LEU A 41 -3.38 -17.94 -22.17
C LEU A 41 -2.85 -17.10 -23.33
N LEU A 42 -1.55 -16.80 -23.36
CA LEU A 42 -0.90 -16.11 -24.48
C LEU A 42 -0.73 -17.03 -25.70
N SER A 43 -0.76 -18.36 -25.53
CA SER A 43 -0.73 -19.32 -26.65
C SER A 43 -2.10 -19.65 -27.23
N THR A 44 -3.19 -19.26 -26.57
CA THR A 44 -4.56 -19.60 -26.96
C THR A 44 -5.30 -18.36 -27.47
N ASP A 45 -6.03 -18.51 -28.59
CA ASP A 45 -6.75 -17.45 -29.31
C ASP A 45 -8.02 -16.96 -28.57
N THR A 46 -8.10 -17.17 -27.25
CA THR A 46 -9.29 -16.94 -26.44
C THR A 46 -9.21 -15.60 -25.71
N SER A 47 -10.09 -14.67 -26.11
CA SER A 47 -10.30 -13.39 -25.42
C SER A 47 -10.80 -13.63 -23.98
N VAL A 48 -10.02 -13.18 -23.00
CA VAL A 48 -10.47 -13.10 -21.60
C VAL A 48 -11.18 -11.77 -21.40
N THR A 49 -12.46 -11.82 -21.03
CA THR A 49 -13.27 -10.64 -20.68
C THR A 49 -13.07 -10.32 -19.20
N PHE A 50 -12.55 -9.13 -18.91
CA PHE A 50 -12.54 -8.58 -17.55
C PHE A 50 -13.88 -7.88 -17.31
N ALA A 51 -14.62 -8.31 -16.29
CA ALA A 51 -15.91 -7.70 -15.95
C ALA A 51 -15.67 -6.45 -15.09
N GLY A 52 -15.86 -5.27 -15.68
CA GLY A 52 -15.85 -3.99 -14.98
C GLY A 52 -16.21 -2.83 -15.89
N ILE A 53 -17.38 -2.23 -15.68
CA ILE A 53 -17.94 -1.02 -16.31
C ILE A 53 -18.10 -1.09 -17.85
N GLN A 54 -19.32 -0.88 -18.36
CA GLN A 54 -19.54 -0.62 -19.79
C GLN A 54 -18.91 0.74 -20.18
N ARG A 55 -17.58 0.79 -20.33
CA ARG A 55 -16.92 1.75 -21.23
C ARG A 55 -17.30 1.36 -22.66
N GLY A 56 -17.24 2.31 -23.59
CA GLY A 56 -17.41 2.00 -25.02
C GLY A 56 -16.52 0.81 -25.41
N GLU A 57 -16.92 0.05 -26.43
CA GLU A 57 -16.15 -1.10 -26.90
C GLU A 57 -14.65 -0.74 -26.99
N THR A 58 -13.77 -1.57 -26.43
CA THR A 58 -12.30 -1.35 -26.48
C THR A 58 -11.63 -2.35 -27.42
N PHE A 59 -10.42 -2.05 -27.84
CA PHE A 59 -9.52 -2.97 -28.53
C PHE A 59 -8.10 -2.84 -27.97
N LYS A 60 -7.27 -3.87 -28.16
CA LYS A 60 -5.96 -3.97 -27.51
C LYS A 60 -4.83 -4.10 -28.52
N ILE A 61 -3.72 -3.43 -28.24
CA ILE A 61 -2.44 -3.59 -28.92
C ILE A 61 -1.44 -4.10 -27.89
N LEU A 62 -0.73 -5.18 -28.18
CA LEU A 62 0.24 -5.81 -27.28
C LEU A 62 1.62 -5.84 -27.95
N LEU A 63 2.66 -5.47 -27.20
CA LEU A 63 4.05 -5.79 -27.54
C LEU A 63 4.57 -6.84 -26.56
N LEU A 64 4.69 -8.08 -27.03
CA LEU A 64 5.31 -9.20 -26.33
C LEU A 64 6.83 -9.00 -26.36
N THR A 65 7.46 -8.87 -25.19
CA THR A 65 8.90 -8.61 -25.12
C THR A 65 9.47 -8.97 -23.74
N ASP A 66 10.62 -9.64 -23.74
CA ASP A 66 11.49 -9.81 -22.57
C ASP A 66 12.64 -8.79 -22.58
N ARG A 67 12.97 -8.24 -23.75
CA ARG A 67 14.13 -7.36 -23.94
C ARG A 67 13.85 -5.93 -23.48
N TYR A 68 12.68 -5.40 -23.81
CA TYR A 68 12.26 -4.05 -23.43
C TYR A 68 11.34 -4.08 -22.19
N ALA A 69 11.57 -5.06 -21.33
CA ALA A 69 10.77 -5.38 -20.18
C ALA A 69 11.60 -5.45 -18.89
N PRO A 70 11.00 -5.12 -17.74
CA PRO A 70 10.05 -4.01 -17.52
C PRO A 70 10.76 -2.66 -17.38
N SER A 71 12.09 -2.61 -17.55
CA SER A 71 12.92 -1.42 -17.25
C SER A 71 12.84 -0.29 -18.27
N ASN A 72 12.15 -0.49 -19.39
CA ASN A 72 12.02 0.50 -20.45
C ASN A 72 10.59 0.98 -20.54
N LEU A 73 10.35 2.26 -20.80
CA LEU A 73 9.01 2.76 -21.08
C LEU A 73 8.67 2.55 -22.56
N VAL A 74 7.64 1.76 -22.87
CA VAL A 74 7.10 1.67 -24.22
C VAL A 74 5.75 2.39 -24.30
N THR A 75 5.63 3.28 -25.29
CA THR A 75 4.41 4.04 -25.58
C THR A 75 3.98 3.82 -27.03
N LEU A 76 2.71 4.11 -27.34
CA LEU A 76 2.24 4.23 -28.72
C LEU A 76 2.10 5.70 -29.10
N ARG A 77 2.49 6.04 -30.33
CA ARG A 77 2.08 7.28 -30.99
C ARG A 77 1.34 6.92 -32.26
N ASN A 78 0.32 7.70 -32.59
CA ASN A 78 -0.55 7.41 -33.72
C ASN A 78 -0.75 8.64 -34.62
N GLY A 79 -1.29 8.38 -35.81
CA GLY A 79 -1.54 9.42 -36.82
C GLY A 79 -2.73 10.35 -36.51
N ILE A 80 -3.57 10.05 -35.51
CA ILE A 80 -4.74 10.89 -35.17
C ILE A 80 -4.28 12.23 -34.61
N ASP A 81 -3.36 12.19 -33.64
CA ASP A 81 -2.83 13.36 -32.95
C ASP A 81 -1.51 13.87 -33.58
N GLY A 82 -1.31 13.56 -34.87
CA GLY A 82 -0.13 13.99 -35.63
C GLY A 82 1.18 13.42 -35.10
N TRP A 83 1.19 12.22 -34.49
CA TRP A 83 2.38 11.54 -33.99
C TRP A 83 3.10 12.21 -32.82
N THR A 84 2.41 13.11 -32.09
CA THR A 84 3.03 13.91 -31.01
C THR A 84 2.67 13.45 -29.60
N LYS A 85 1.60 12.67 -29.45
CA LYS A 85 1.06 12.29 -28.15
C LYS A 85 1.39 10.84 -27.82
N ASP A 86 2.02 10.63 -26.68
CA ASP A 86 2.27 9.31 -26.11
C ASP A 86 1.01 8.71 -25.50
N ILE A 87 0.70 7.48 -25.89
CA ILE A 87 -0.28 6.62 -25.24
C ILE A 87 0.50 5.60 -24.42
N TYR A 88 0.25 5.59 -23.12
CA TYR A 88 0.95 4.74 -22.17
C TYR A 88 0.31 3.36 -22.10
N GLY A 89 1.15 2.33 -22.09
CA GLY A 89 0.74 0.95 -21.87
C GLY A 89 1.08 0.51 -20.45
N VAL A 90 0.47 -0.58 -20.02
CA VAL A 90 0.84 -1.27 -18.78
C VAL A 90 1.64 -2.51 -19.15
N TYR A 91 2.83 -2.68 -18.56
CA TYR A 91 3.56 -3.92 -18.71
C TYR A 91 3.01 -4.97 -17.75
N SER A 92 2.45 -6.05 -18.29
CA SER A 92 1.94 -7.17 -17.53
C SER A 92 2.02 -8.43 -18.39
N PHE A 93 2.23 -9.59 -17.76
CA PHE A 93 2.19 -10.89 -18.43
C PHE A 93 3.14 -11.01 -19.63
N GLY A 94 4.37 -10.50 -19.54
CA GLY A 94 5.34 -10.58 -20.65
C GLY A 94 5.08 -9.58 -21.79
N ALA A 95 4.14 -8.64 -21.62
CA ALA A 95 3.68 -7.75 -22.67
C ALA A 95 3.46 -6.31 -22.20
N TRP A 96 3.80 -5.34 -23.04
CA TRP A 96 3.22 -3.99 -22.97
C TRP A 96 1.82 -4.01 -23.56
N ILE A 97 0.82 -3.71 -22.74
CA ILE A 97 -0.60 -3.76 -23.10
C ILE A 97 -1.15 -2.33 -23.23
N PHE A 98 -1.69 -2.01 -24.40
CA PHE A 98 -2.34 -0.73 -24.69
C PHE A 98 -3.82 -0.97 -24.97
N GLU A 99 -4.69 -0.45 -24.10
CA GLU A 99 -6.14 -0.54 -24.26
C GLU A 99 -6.70 0.78 -24.78
N LEU A 100 -7.42 0.71 -25.92
CA LEU A 100 -7.88 1.87 -26.67
C LEU A 100 -9.39 1.83 -26.83
N GLU A 101 -10.05 2.98 -26.62
CA GLU A 101 -11.49 3.12 -26.79
C GLU A 101 -11.85 3.18 -28.29
N ARG A 102 -12.73 2.29 -28.75
CA ARG A 102 -13.12 2.16 -30.16
C ARG A 102 -13.78 3.42 -30.71
N SER A 103 -14.62 4.09 -29.90
CA SER A 103 -15.33 5.32 -30.28
C SER A 103 -14.39 6.50 -30.54
N SER A 104 -13.23 6.50 -29.87
CA SER A 104 -12.21 7.56 -29.93
C SER A 104 -11.16 7.32 -31.02
N HIS A 105 -11.22 6.18 -31.74
CA HIS A 105 -10.23 5.80 -32.75
C HIS A 105 -10.89 5.39 -34.08
N PRO A 106 -10.28 5.72 -35.24
CA PRO A 106 -10.80 5.33 -36.55
C PRO A 106 -10.80 3.80 -36.71
N VAL A 107 -11.64 3.30 -37.61
CA VAL A 107 -11.74 1.86 -37.93
C VAL A 107 -10.39 1.24 -38.29
N SER A 108 -9.51 2.03 -38.90
CA SER A 108 -8.12 1.67 -39.21
C SER A 108 -7.19 2.66 -38.53
N LEU A 109 -6.44 2.20 -37.54
CA LEU A 109 -5.50 3.01 -36.75
C LEU A 109 -4.08 2.77 -37.24
N SER A 110 -3.42 3.84 -37.69
CA SER A 110 -1.99 3.83 -37.97
C SER A 110 -1.20 4.30 -36.75
N PHE A 111 -0.18 3.55 -36.34
CA PHE A 111 0.60 3.81 -35.13
C PHE A 111 2.04 3.27 -35.22
N LYS A 112 2.88 3.64 -34.25
CA LYS A 112 4.23 3.09 -34.02
C LYS A 112 4.50 3.00 -32.53
N PHE A 113 5.30 2.01 -32.13
CA PHE A 113 5.88 1.96 -30.79
C PHE A 113 7.00 3.00 -30.66
N PHE A 114 7.06 3.62 -29.48
CA PHE A 114 8.04 4.62 -29.11
C PHE A 114 8.65 4.26 -27.76
N LEU A 115 9.95 4.01 -27.77
CA LEU A 115 10.74 3.48 -26.67
C LEU A 115 11.47 4.62 -25.95
N ASN A 116 11.29 4.68 -24.63
CA ASN A 116 11.95 5.58 -23.69
C ASN A 116 11.81 7.07 -24.04
N GLY A 117 10.80 7.44 -24.81
CA GLY A 117 10.63 8.82 -25.25
C GLY A 117 11.66 9.28 -26.29
N GLN A 118 12.48 8.37 -26.85
CA GLN A 118 13.63 8.70 -27.69
C GLN A 118 13.65 7.94 -29.02
N TYR A 119 13.33 6.65 -29.01
CA TYR A 119 13.54 5.78 -30.15
C TYR A 119 12.21 5.31 -30.73
N TRP A 120 11.96 5.64 -31.99
CA TRP A 120 10.89 5.00 -32.75
C TRP A 120 11.28 3.57 -33.08
N MET A 121 10.30 2.67 -33.12
CA MET A 121 10.52 1.38 -33.76
C MET A 121 10.96 1.60 -35.22
N ASP A 122 11.78 0.70 -35.73
CA ASP A 122 12.27 0.75 -37.10
C ASP A 122 11.15 0.42 -38.10
N GLY A 123 11.34 0.84 -39.35
CA GLY A 123 10.42 0.53 -40.43
C GLY A 123 9.18 1.44 -40.51
N HIS A 124 8.20 0.98 -41.26
CA HIS A 124 6.97 1.72 -41.59
C HIS A 124 5.98 1.74 -40.42
N ASP A 125 4.97 2.61 -40.54
CA ASP A 125 3.86 2.67 -39.60
C ASP A 125 3.07 1.36 -39.61
N LEU A 126 2.74 0.86 -38.42
CA LEU A 126 1.84 -0.29 -38.28
C LEU A 126 0.40 0.17 -38.44
N THR A 127 -0.46 -0.74 -38.88
CA THR A 127 -1.90 -0.48 -39.02
C THR A 127 -2.69 -1.63 -38.45
N VAL A 128 -3.66 -1.32 -37.60
CA VAL A 128 -4.59 -2.29 -37.01
C VAL A 128 -6.03 -1.80 -37.17
N ASN A 129 -6.99 -2.73 -37.09
CA ASN A 129 -8.39 -2.33 -37.00
C ASN A 129 -8.72 -1.93 -35.55
N ASN A 130 -9.83 -1.22 -35.32
CA ASN A 130 -10.24 -0.83 -33.97
C ASN A 130 -11.07 -1.91 -33.25
N SER A 131 -10.71 -3.18 -33.41
CA SER A 131 -11.47 -4.30 -32.82
C SER A 131 -10.57 -5.49 -32.45
N GLY A 132 -10.87 -6.13 -31.32
CA GLY A 132 -10.14 -7.32 -30.89
C GLY A 132 -8.74 -7.01 -30.37
N GLU A 133 -7.82 -7.96 -30.54
CA GLU A 133 -6.47 -7.90 -29.99
C GLU A 133 -5.42 -8.03 -31.09
N HIS A 134 -4.40 -7.18 -31.06
CA HIS A 134 -3.32 -7.14 -32.04
C HIS A 134 -1.98 -7.32 -31.35
N ARG A 135 -1.22 -8.35 -31.74
CA ARG A 135 0.01 -8.75 -31.07
C ARG A 135 1.23 -8.49 -31.93
N PHE A 136 2.24 -7.89 -31.31
CA PHE A 136 3.55 -7.60 -31.88
C PHE A 136 4.66 -8.19 -30.98
N THR A 137 5.84 -8.46 -31.53
CA THR A 137 6.97 -9.02 -30.78
C THR A 137 8.31 -8.50 -31.32
N ASP A 138 9.30 -8.35 -30.45
CA ASP A 138 10.71 -8.19 -30.85
C ASP A 138 11.51 -9.51 -30.83
N ASP A 139 10.88 -10.59 -30.35
CA ASP A 139 11.38 -11.96 -30.40
C ASP A 139 10.44 -12.85 -31.23
N PRO A 140 10.69 -13.01 -32.53
CA PRO A 140 9.86 -13.85 -33.39
C PRO A 140 10.06 -15.36 -33.15
N ILE A 141 11.08 -15.77 -32.39
CA ILE A 141 11.36 -17.19 -32.12
C ILE A 141 10.39 -17.71 -31.06
N THR A 142 10.21 -16.96 -29.97
CA THR A 142 9.28 -17.31 -28.88
C THR A 142 7.82 -16.99 -29.23
N HIS A 143 7.58 -16.02 -30.11
CA HIS A 143 6.24 -15.57 -30.51
C HIS A 143 6.02 -15.56 -32.03
N PRO A 144 6.00 -16.73 -32.71
CA PRO A 144 6.00 -16.82 -34.17
C PRO A 144 4.74 -16.29 -34.87
N ASN A 145 3.64 -16.09 -34.13
CA ASN A 145 2.35 -15.63 -34.67
C ASN A 145 2.12 -14.12 -34.47
N ALA A 146 3.05 -13.39 -33.85
CA ALA A 146 2.94 -11.96 -33.62
C ALA A 146 3.64 -11.15 -34.74
N GLY A 147 3.16 -9.91 -34.98
CA GLY A 147 3.81 -9.00 -35.91
C GLY A 147 5.20 -8.60 -35.43
N VAL A 148 6.22 -8.81 -36.25
CA VAL A 148 7.61 -8.56 -35.84
C VAL A 148 7.91 -7.06 -35.89
N ILE A 149 8.46 -6.54 -34.80
CA ILE A 149 9.00 -5.18 -34.72
C ILE A 149 10.47 -5.21 -34.34
N HIS A 150 11.17 -4.12 -34.63
CA HIS A 150 12.55 -3.91 -34.22
C HIS A 150 12.71 -2.47 -33.72
N PHE A 151 13.63 -2.27 -32.79
CA PHE A 151 14.19 -0.96 -32.49
C PHE A 151 15.64 -0.95 -32.95
N SER A 152 16.16 0.24 -33.29
CA SER A 152 17.54 0.44 -33.69
C SER A 152 18.52 -0.28 -32.74
N SER A 153 19.63 -0.78 -33.27
CA SER A 153 20.71 -1.35 -32.46
C SER A 153 21.28 -0.38 -31.43
N ASP A 154 21.10 0.93 -31.65
CA ASP A 154 21.53 2.00 -30.75
C ASP A 154 20.50 2.33 -29.67
N ALA A 155 19.34 1.66 -29.66
CA ALA A 155 18.38 1.79 -28.57
C ALA A 155 19.00 1.20 -27.30
N GLU A 156 19.53 2.08 -26.45
CA GLU A 156 20.16 1.68 -25.19
C GLU A 156 19.13 1.05 -24.25
N LEU A 157 19.50 -0.08 -23.65
CA LEU A 157 18.81 -0.59 -22.47
C LEU A 157 19.20 0.32 -21.30
N HIS A 158 18.29 1.19 -20.87
CA HIS A 158 18.48 1.96 -19.65
C HIS A 158 18.49 1.00 -18.45
N PHE A 159 19.24 1.36 -17.39
CA PHE A 159 19.48 0.54 -16.18
C PHE A 159 18.42 -0.54 -15.95
N LEU A 160 18.82 -1.78 -16.21
CA LEU A 160 17.92 -2.92 -16.15
C LEU A 160 17.58 -3.20 -14.69
N HIS A 161 16.34 -2.90 -14.33
CA HIS A 161 15.72 -3.33 -13.08
C HIS A 161 14.57 -4.28 -13.38
N SER A 162 14.32 -5.25 -12.50
CA SER A 162 13.22 -6.19 -12.75
C SER A 162 11.85 -5.70 -12.29
N TYR A 163 11.68 -4.53 -11.68
CA TYR A 163 10.35 -4.06 -11.22
C TYR A 163 9.33 -3.85 -12.35
N ASP A 164 8.18 -4.53 -12.28
CA ASP A 164 7.10 -4.42 -13.26
C ASP A 164 6.31 -3.14 -13.05
N ASN A 165 5.95 -2.45 -14.14
CA ASN A 165 5.13 -1.24 -14.10
C ASN A 165 5.72 -0.10 -13.22
N LEU A 166 7.04 -0.11 -12.97
CA LEU A 166 7.70 0.98 -12.27
C LEU A 166 7.72 2.24 -13.14
N ARG A 167 6.99 3.27 -12.71
CA ARG A 167 6.89 4.53 -13.45
C ARG A 167 7.99 5.50 -13.01
N THR A 168 8.95 5.74 -13.90
CA THR A 168 9.97 6.77 -13.73
C THR A 168 9.82 7.84 -14.80
N HIS A 169 9.76 9.10 -14.39
CA HIS A 169 9.81 10.25 -15.29
C HIS A 169 10.15 11.50 -14.49
N GLU A 170 10.58 12.56 -15.18
CA GLU A 170 10.87 13.85 -14.56
C GLU A 170 10.01 14.95 -15.19
N SER A 171 8.79 15.12 -14.67
CA SER A 171 7.86 16.16 -15.14
C SER A 171 8.31 17.57 -14.74
N LEU A 172 7.81 18.60 -15.44
CA LEU A 172 8.05 19.99 -15.05
C LEU A 172 7.55 20.30 -13.63
N GLN A 173 6.45 19.67 -13.19
CA GLN A 173 5.97 19.82 -11.82
C GLN A 173 6.97 19.25 -10.81
N GLN A 174 7.50 18.06 -11.09
CA GLN A 174 8.52 17.43 -10.27
C GLN A 174 9.77 18.31 -10.18
N GLN A 175 10.32 18.76 -11.31
CA GLN A 175 11.53 19.60 -11.34
C GLN A 175 11.36 20.90 -10.54
N ARG A 176 10.16 21.50 -10.58
CA ARG A 176 9.87 22.75 -9.85
C ARG A 176 9.67 22.53 -8.35
N ARG A 177 8.99 21.45 -7.96
CA ARG A 177 8.62 21.22 -6.55
C ARG A 177 9.69 20.47 -5.77
N PHE A 178 10.40 19.57 -6.44
CA PHE A 178 11.49 18.77 -5.88
C PHE A 178 12.73 18.89 -6.77
N PRO A 179 13.38 20.06 -6.82
CA PRO A 179 14.67 20.18 -7.48
C PRO A 179 15.68 19.31 -6.73
N GLY A 180 15.97 18.13 -7.28
CA GLY A 180 16.89 17.19 -6.67
C GLY A 180 18.33 17.72 -6.64
N ASN A 181 19.11 17.27 -5.68
CA ASN A 181 20.56 17.50 -5.66
C ASN A 181 21.29 16.23 -6.06
N ARG A 182 21.86 16.26 -7.26
CA ARG A 182 22.55 15.15 -7.91
C ARG A 182 24.06 15.13 -7.62
N GLN A 183 24.58 16.09 -6.85
CA GLN A 183 26.00 16.19 -6.50
C GLN A 183 26.37 15.19 -5.39
N SER A 184 27.37 14.33 -5.65
CA SER A 184 27.84 13.29 -4.73
C SER A 184 28.85 13.78 -3.69
N ILE A 185 29.23 15.07 -3.73
CA ILE A 185 30.24 15.66 -2.82
C ILE A 185 29.65 16.15 -1.49
N LYS A 186 28.33 16.34 -1.43
CA LYS A 186 27.65 16.85 -0.23
C LYS A 186 27.44 15.72 0.77
N GLU A 187 27.83 15.95 2.01
CA GLU A 187 27.45 15.10 3.14
C GLU A 187 26.19 15.69 3.80
N TYR A 188 25.17 14.85 3.98
CA TYR A 188 23.91 15.22 4.63
C TYR A 188 23.95 14.89 6.12
N ASP A 189 23.14 15.57 6.93
CA ASP A 189 22.93 15.17 8.32
C ASP A 189 22.14 13.86 8.39
N VAL A 190 21.09 13.74 7.56
CA VAL A 190 20.23 12.56 7.50
C VAL A 190 19.97 12.16 6.04
N ILE A 191 20.14 10.89 5.72
CA ILE A 191 19.61 10.29 4.48
C ILE A 191 18.45 9.36 4.85
N VAL A 192 17.30 9.56 4.22
CA VAL A 192 16.12 8.70 4.32
C VAL A 192 15.91 7.95 2.99
N ILE A 193 15.85 6.63 3.04
CA ILE A 193 15.65 5.76 1.88
C ILE A 193 14.18 5.32 1.87
N GLY A 194 13.39 5.85 0.94
CA GLY A 194 11.94 5.65 0.84
C GLY A 194 11.15 6.79 1.49
N SER A 195 10.19 7.34 0.73
CA SER A 195 9.39 8.50 1.14
C SER A 195 8.01 8.13 1.72
N GLY A 196 7.79 6.85 1.99
CA GLY A 196 6.54 6.30 2.54
C GLY A 196 6.21 6.78 3.96
N MET A 197 5.22 6.15 4.60
CA MET A 197 4.69 6.59 5.90
C MET A 197 5.76 6.87 6.95
N GLY A 198 6.71 5.96 7.17
CA GLY A 198 7.77 6.19 8.15
C GLY A 198 8.84 7.17 7.67
N GLY A 199 9.36 6.97 6.47
CA GLY A 199 10.44 7.82 5.92
C GLY A 199 10.03 9.27 5.69
N GLY A 200 8.85 9.51 5.12
CA GLY A 200 8.36 10.87 4.89
C GLY A 200 8.08 11.64 6.18
N ILE A 201 7.55 10.98 7.22
CA ILE A 201 7.35 11.60 8.54
C ILE A 201 8.70 11.93 9.19
N VAL A 202 9.68 11.03 9.10
CA VAL A 202 11.03 11.29 9.61
C VAL A 202 11.67 12.47 8.88
N ALA A 203 11.64 12.45 7.55
CA ALA A 203 12.27 13.48 6.72
C ALA A 203 11.68 14.87 6.97
N ASP A 204 10.35 14.98 7.05
CA ASP A 204 9.64 16.21 7.39
C ASP A 204 10.11 16.74 8.76
N ALA A 205 9.95 15.93 9.81
CA ALA A 205 10.23 16.34 11.18
C ALA A 205 11.70 16.73 11.45
N VAL A 206 12.67 16.06 10.82
CA VAL A 206 14.10 16.37 11.01
C VAL A 206 14.54 17.56 10.14
N SER A 207 13.99 17.72 8.94
CA SER A 207 14.29 18.89 8.09
C SER A 207 13.71 20.18 8.68
N ASP A 208 12.52 20.13 9.28
CA ASP A 208 11.91 21.25 10.01
C ASP A 208 12.71 21.66 11.23
N ALA A 209 13.47 20.73 11.83
CA ALA A 209 14.41 21.01 12.90
C ALA A 209 15.74 21.60 12.42
N GLY A 210 15.89 21.84 11.11
CA GLY A 210 17.08 22.45 10.52
C GLY A 210 18.17 21.47 10.09
N LEU A 211 17.92 20.15 10.14
CA LEU A 211 18.89 19.14 9.72
C LEU A 211 18.87 18.96 8.20
N ASP A 212 20.05 18.99 7.58
CA ASP A 212 20.19 18.82 6.14
C ASP A 212 19.86 17.39 5.73
N THR A 213 18.73 17.21 5.06
CA THR A 213 18.05 15.93 4.91
C THR A 213 17.89 15.58 3.45
N LEU A 214 18.34 14.39 3.05
CA LEU A 214 18.12 13.82 1.72
C LEU A 214 17.11 12.68 1.79
N VAL A 215 16.08 12.73 0.95
CA VAL A 215 15.16 11.61 0.69
C VAL A 215 15.50 11.00 -0.67
N LEU A 216 15.71 9.69 -0.71
CA LEU A 216 15.90 8.90 -1.94
C LEU A 216 14.66 8.04 -2.16
N GLU A 217 13.95 8.25 -3.26
CA GLU A 217 12.71 7.54 -3.60
C GLU A 217 12.84 6.95 -5.00
N ILE A 218 12.53 5.65 -5.13
CA ILE A 218 12.63 4.93 -6.41
C ILE A 218 11.58 5.43 -7.42
N GLY A 219 10.40 5.84 -6.97
CA GLY A 219 9.34 6.36 -7.82
C GLY A 219 9.42 7.86 -8.12
N GLY A 220 8.64 8.29 -9.11
CA GLY A 220 8.42 9.70 -9.45
C GLY A 220 7.29 10.37 -8.66
N LEU A 221 6.97 11.62 -9.02
CA LEU A 221 5.79 12.34 -8.54
C LEU A 221 4.55 11.89 -9.34
N GLN A 222 3.85 10.86 -8.88
CA GLN A 222 2.61 10.38 -9.51
C GLN A 222 1.39 11.24 -9.14
N SER A 223 1.27 11.61 -7.87
CA SER A 223 0.25 12.51 -7.37
C SER A 223 0.84 13.36 -6.23
N PRO A 224 0.54 14.68 -6.17
CA PRO A 224 1.03 15.53 -5.08
C PRO A 224 0.29 15.31 -3.75
N THR A 225 -0.84 14.60 -3.78
CA THR A 225 -1.70 14.32 -2.61
C THR A 225 -2.29 12.92 -2.70
N HIS A 226 -2.85 12.41 -1.60
CA HIS A 226 -3.64 11.18 -1.60
C HIS A 226 -4.65 11.14 -2.77
N VAL A 227 -4.74 10.01 -3.48
CA VAL A 227 -5.57 9.88 -4.70
C VAL A 227 -7.06 10.05 -4.44
N GLY A 228 -7.53 9.72 -3.23
CA GLY A 228 -8.89 10.01 -2.77
C GLY A 228 -9.23 11.50 -2.65
N ASN A 229 -8.25 12.41 -2.75
CA ASN A 229 -8.46 13.85 -2.81
C ASN A 229 -8.60 14.36 -4.27
N ALA A 230 -8.37 13.50 -5.26
CA ALA A 230 -8.43 13.82 -6.68
C ALA A 230 -9.72 13.31 -7.36
N TYR A 231 -10.07 13.89 -8.52
CA TYR A 231 -11.19 13.44 -9.36
C TYR A 231 -10.75 12.22 -10.18
N ALA A 232 -10.87 11.01 -9.64
CA ALA A 232 -10.68 9.77 -10.40
C ALA A 232 -11.18 8.55 -9.63
N ASP A 233 -11.46 7.45 -10.34
CA ASP A 233 -11.81 6.20 -9.70
C ASP A 233 -10.60 5.70 -8.91
N TRP A 234 -10.79 5.52 -7.61
CA TRP A 234 -9.67 5.21 -6.71
C TRP A 234 -9.15 3.82 -6.99
N ASP A 235 -10.05 2.88 -7.29
CA ASP A 235 -9.72 1.49 -7.59
C ASP A 235 -8.91 1.37 -8.89
N GLU A 236 -9.31 2.14 -9.92
CA GLU A 236 -8.59 2.23 -11.19
C GLU A 236 -7.16 2.75 -10.95
N ILE A 237 -7.00 3.89 -10.26
CA ILE A 237 -5.66 4.46 -10.06
C ILE A 237 -4.76 3.54 -9.23
N VAL A 238 -5.30 2.94 -8.15
CA VAL A 238 -4.51 2.06 -7.28
C VAL A 238 -3.96 0.87 -8.07
N SER A 239 -4.80 0.26 -8.92
CA SER A 239 -4.41 -0.88 -9.76
C SER A 239 -3.42 -0.47 -10.87
N GLU A 240 -3.63 0.67 -11.52
CA GLU A 240 -2.74 1.19 -12.56
C GLU A 240 -1.33 1.53 -12.06
N HIS A 241 -1.20 1.92 -10.79
CA HIS A 241 0.08 2.34 -10.19
C HIS A 241 0.78 1.23 -9.38
N GLN A 242 0.17 0.05 -9.29
CA GLN A 242 0.74 -1.09 -8.59
C GLN A 242 2.02 -1.59 -9.29
N VAL A 243 3.07 -1.82 -8.50
CA VAL A 243 4.39 -2.28 -8.97
C VAL A 243 4.66 -3.71 -8.52
N GLY A 244 4.97 -4.58 -9.48
CA GLY A 244 5.45 -5.93 -9.25
C GLY A 244 6.91 -5.90 -8.81
N HIS A 245 7.17 -6.14 -7.51
CA HIS A 245 8.49 -5.88 -6.89
C HIS A 245 9.11 -7.10 -6.21
N TYR A 246 8.48 -8.26 -6.31
CA TYR A 246 9.01 -9.50 -5.79
C TYR A 246 8.63 -10.70 -6.67
N ASP A 247 9.41 -11.78 -6.54
CA ASP A 247 9.13 -13.10 -7.09
C ASP A 247 8.71 -14.07 -5.97
N ARG A 248 7.79 -14.97 -6.29
CA ARG A 248 7.23 -15.94 -5.31
C ARG A 248 8.05 -17.24 -5.31
N LYS A 249 8.36 -17.76 -4.12
CA LYS A 249 8.94 -19.10 -3.93
C LYS A 249 7.93 -20.09 -3.35
N ASP A 250 8.15 -21.37 -3.61
CA ASP A 250 7.51 -22.50 -2.90
C ASP A 250 5.98 -22.43 -2.78
N ASN A 251 5.30 -22.18 -3.90
CA ASN A 251 3.83 -22.05 -3.99
C ASN A 251 3.24 -20.97 -3.06
N THR A 252 4.04 -19.94 -2.71
CA THR A 252 3.56 -18.76 -2.01
C THR A 252 2.40 -18.15 -2.77
N ASN A 253 1.22 -18.08 -2.15
CA ASN A 253 0.02 -17.46 -2.72
C ASN A 253 -0.18 -16.00 -2.26
N PHE A 254 0.89 -15.41 -1.72
CA PHE A 254 0.90 -14.03 -1.24
C PHE A 254 0.81 -13.07 -2.41
N LEU A 255 -0.32 -12.38 -2.53
CA LEU A 255 -0.57 -11.34 -3.51
C LEU A 255 -0.22 -9.98 -2.91
N PHE A 256 0.64 -9.25 -3.59
CA PHE A 256 1.06 -7.93 -3.18
C PHE A 256 1.51 -7.14 -4.40
N GLY A 257 1.36 -5.83 -4.35
CA GLY A 257 2.14 -4.93 -5.18
C GLY A 257 2.53 -3.71 -4.38
N ALA A 258 3.74 -3.22 -4.62
CA ALA A 258 4.20 -2.01 -3.98
C ALA A 258 3.57 -0.80 -4.67
N GLN A 259 3.53 0.31 -3.95
CA GLN A 259 3.28 1.61 -4.54
C GLN A 259 4.61 2.35 -4.44
N MET A 260 5.30 2.48 -5.57
CA MET A 260 6.63 3.06 -5.69
C MET A 260 6.51 4.44 -6.33
N ALA A 261 6.32 5.45 -5.48
CA ALA A 261 6.08 6.84 -5.83
C ALA A 261 6.44 7.72 -4.63
N LEU A 262 6.58 9.03 -4.83
CA LEU A 262 6.64 9.96 -3.70
C LEU A 262 5.45 9.69 -2.75
N GLY A 263 5.73 9.37 -1.49
CA GLY A 263 4.75 9.03 -0.46
C GLY A 263 4.38 7.55 -0.37
N GLY A 264 4.80 6.72 -1.31
CA GLY A 264 4.52 5.28 -1.36
C GLY A 264 3.02 4.95 -1.19
N ARG A 265 2.72 3.92 -0.40
CA ARG A 265 1.32 3.49 -0.13
C ARG A 265 0.47 4.53 0.60
N SER A 266 1.08 5.55 1.23
CA SER A 266 0.29 6.62 1.87
C SER A 266 -0.48 7.45 0.84
N LEU A 267 -0.18 7.36 -0.46
CA LEU A 267 -0.99 7.96 -1.52
C LEU A 267 -2.31 7.22 -1.75
N TYR A 268 -2.38 5.94 -1.37
CA TYR A 268 -3.37 4.97 -1.87
C TYR A 268 -4.16 4.28 -0.77
N TRP A 269 -3.76 4.40 0.49
CA TRP A 269 -4.38 3.70 1.62
C TRP A 269 -5.83 4.13 1.93
N SER A 270 -6.52 3.34 2.76
CA SER A 270 -7.92 3.60 3.15
C SER A 270 -8.09 4.72 4.20
N GLY A 271 -6.97 5.24 4.72
CA GLY A 271 -6.93 6.20 5.82
C GLY A 271 -7.35 5.62 7.17
N ILE A 272 -7.47 4.31 7.36
CA ILE A 272 -7.80 3.71 8.67
C ILE A 272 -6.60 3.82 9.61
N ILE A 273 -6.83 4.30 10.85
CA ILE A 273 -5.78 4.58 11.85
C ILE A 273 -6.17 4.00 13.21
N LEU A 274 -6.12 2.67 13.34
CA LEU A 274 -6.44 1.95 14.57
C LEU A 274 -5.31 2.05 15.60
N ARG A 275 -5.65 2.12 16.89
CA ARG A 275 -4.72 1.86 18.00
C ARG A 275 -4.68 0.37 18.30
N MET A 276 -3.54 -0.12 18.81
CA MET A 276 -3.42 -1.49 19.32
C MET A 276 -4.30 -1.70 20.57
N GLN A 277 -4.77 -2.92 20.75
CA GLN A 277 -5.45 -3.35 21.98
C GLN A 277 -4.44 -3.52 23.12
N GLU A 278 -4.92 -3.43 24.37
CA GLU A 278 -4.08 -3.38 25.56
C GLU A 278 -3.15 -4.60 25.71
N TRP A 279 -3.63 -5.79 25.36
CA TRP A 279 -2.85 -7.02 25.49
C TRP A 279 -1.71 -7.13 24.45
N GLU A 280 -1.82 -6.41 23.33
CA GLU A 280 -0.85 -6.45 22.22
C GLU A 280 0.45 -5.70 22.58
N TYR A 281 0.39 -4.75 23.51
CA TYR A 281 1.59 -4.04 23.96
C TYR A 281 2.63 -4.93 24.63
N ASN A 282 2.26 -6.15 25.06
CA ASN A 282 3.19 -7.11 25.67
C ASN A 282 4.24 -7.64 24.68
N TYR A 283 3.99 -7.52 23.38
CA TYR A 283 4.94 -7.90 22.33
C TYR A 283 5.95 -6.79 22.00
N TRP A 284 5.80 -5.60 22.58
CA TRP A 284 6.63 -4.44 22.29
C TRP A 284 7.61 -4.13 23.43
N PRO A 285 8.81 -3.62 23.13
CA PRO A 285 9.73 -3.16 24.17
C PRO A 285 9.09 -2.10 25.09
N THR A 286 9.42 -2.16 26.38
CA THR A 286 8.83 -1.30 27.43
C THR A 286 8.88 0.18 27.08
N ALA A 287 9.99 0.66 26.51
CA ALA A 287 10.14 2.07 26.13
C ALA A 287 9.14 2.51 25.05
N ILE A 288 8.87 1.66 24.05
CA ILE A 288 7.88 1.93 23.00
C ILE A 288 6.47 1.87 23.59
N ARG A 289 6.16 0.82 24.36
CA ARG A 289 4.85 0.69 25.01
C ARG A 289 4.54 1.92 25.86
N ASN A 290 5.49 2.39 26.66
CA ASN A 290 5.27 3.57 27.52
C ASN A 290 5.03 4.82 26.66
N PHE A 291 5.81 5.03 25.60
CA PHE A 291 5.61 6.15 24.69
C PHE A 291 4.24 6.14 23.99
N LEU A 292 3.75 4.97 23.60
CA LEU A 292 2.43 4.81 22.97
C LEU A 292 1.27 4.94 23.96
N ARG A 293 1.51 5.00 25.28
CA ARG A 293 0.47 4.96 26.32
C ARG A 293 0.42 6.16 27.27
N ASP A 294 1.43 7.03 27.28
CA ASP A 294 1.54 8.05 28.32
C ASP A 294 0.58 9.25 28.08
N GLU A 295 -0.58 9.21 28.72
CA GLU A 295 -1.48 10.37 28.90
C GLU A 295 -1.16 11.19 30.18
N GLN A 296 -0.34 10.66 31.10
CA GLN A 296 -0.27 11.11 32.51
C GLN A 296 0.78 12.20 32.78
N GLN A 297 1.72 12.48 31.86
CA GLN A 297 2.80 13.45 32.10
C GLN A 297 2.83 14.69 31.20
N GLY A 298 1.73 15.07 30.53
CA GLY A 298 1.72 16.30 29.71
C GLY A 298 2.75 16.34 28.57
N GLY A 299 3.44 15.22 28.31
CA GLY A 299 4.21 14.90 27.12
C GLY A 299 3.38 13.94 26.28
N SER A 300 3.26 14.23 25.00
CA SER A 300 2.21 13.72 24.14
C SER A 300 2.32 12.21 23.85
N ASP A 301 1.33 11.44 24.32
CA ASP A 301 1.02 10.07 23.85
C ASP A 301 1.34 9.95 22.35
N GLY A 302 2.23 9.00 22.01
CA GLY A 302 2.66 8.76 20.64
C GLY A 302 1.49 8.57 19.67
N TYR A 303 0.42 7.92 20.10
CA TYR A 303 -0.79 7.81 19.29
C TYR A 303 -1.52 9.13 19.13
N ILE A 304 -1.63 9.96 20.16
CA ILE A 304 -2.23 11.31 20.03
C ILE A 304 -1.43 12.15 19.03
N ARG A 305 -0.09 12.10 19.07
CA ARG A 305 0.75 12.81 18.10
C ARG A 305 0.50 12.33 16.68
N ALA A 306 0.48 11.02 16.47
CA ALA A 306 0.26 10.43 15.15
C ALA A 306 -1.16 10.68 14.64
N GLU A 307 -2.18 10.59 15.50
CA GLU A 307 -3.58 10.93 15.18
C GLU A 307 -3.72 12.41 14.80
N THR A 308 -2.99 13.30 15.48
CA THR A 308 -2.95 14.74 15.16
C THR A 308 -2.30 14.99 13.80
N LEU A 309 -1.12 14.39 13.56
CA LEU A 309 -0.41 14.49 12.28
C LEU A 309 -1.27 13.95 11.13
N MET A 310 -1.87 12.78 11.32
CA MET A 310 -2.74 12.13 10.34
C MET A 310 -4.16 12.70 10.32
N ARG A 311 -4.43 13.80 11.04
CA ARG A 311 -5.70 14.54 10.99
C ARG A 311 -6.91 13.64 11.28
N LYS A 312 -6.87 12.88 12.39
CA LYS A 312 -7.94 11.98 12.82
C LYS A 312 -9.29 12.70 12.84
N ARG A 313 -10.26 12.12 12.15
CA ARG A 313 -11.64 12.62 12.10
C ARG A 313 -12.29 12.54 13.48
N LYS A 314 -13.06 13.57 13.84
CA LYS A 314 -13.73 13.67 15.16
C LYS A 314 -15.08 12.94 15.23
N THR A 315 -15.93 13.08 14.22
CA THR A 315 -17.26 12.44 14.17
C THR A 315 -17.63 12.00 12.76
N LEU A 316 -18.32 10.87 12.63
CA LEU A 316 -18.92 10.39 11.38
C LEU A 316 -20.36 10.88 11.13
N GLY A 317 -20.99 11.56 12.10
CA GLY A 317 -22.31 12.21 11.96
C GLY A 317 -23.43 11.53 12.75
N ASN A 318 -24.61 12.16 12.79
CA ASN A 318 -25.71 11.78 13.69
C ASN A 318 -26.22 10.33 13.50
N PHE A 319 -26.24 9.82 12.26
CA PHE A 319 -26.67 8.43 12.03
C PHE A 319 -25.66 7.43 12.62
N GLN A 320 -24.36 7.70 12.45
CA GLN A 320 -23.32 6.92 13.12
C GLN A 320 -23.53 6.93 14.63
N ASP A 321 -23.69 8.11 15.24
CA ASP A 321 -23.80 8.25 16.69
C ASP A 321 -24.98 7.45 17.24
N ARG A 322 -26.10 7.41 16.50
CA ARG A 322 -27.26 6.56 16.80
C ARG A 322 -26.92 5.07 16.76
N VAL A 323 -26.23 4.60 15.72
CA VAL A 323 -25.84 3.18 15.58
C VAL A 323 -24.88 2.77 16.71
N VAL A 324 -23.85 3.59 16.98
CA VAL A 324 -22.89 3.34 18.06
C VAL A 324 -23.59 3.31 19.42
N THR A 325 -24.48 4.27 19.69
CA THR A 325 -25.23 4.33 20.95
C THR A 325 -26.12 3.11 21.13
N HIS A 326 -26.86 2.70 20.10
CA HIS A 326 -27.71 1.52 20.12
C HIS A 326 -26.90 0.24 20.40
N LEU A 327 -25.79 0.04 19.69
CA LEU A 327 -24.94 -1.11 19.87
C LEU A 327 -24.33 -1.16 21.28
N LYS A 328 -23.87 -0.02 21.83
CA LYS A 328 -23.36 0.07 23.21
C LYS A 328 -24.40 -0.35 24.24
N GLN A 329 -25.67 0.03 24.04
CA GLN A 329 -26.76 -0.34 24.93
C GLN A 329 -27.07 -1.84 24.87
N LYS A 330 -26.98 -2.45 23.68
CA LYS A 330 -27.31 -3.87 23.46
C LYS A 330 -26.17 -4.83 23.73
N LEU A 331 -24.92 -4.37 23.64
CA LEU A 331 -23.70 -5.17 23.77
C LEU A 331 -22.73 -4.53 24.78
N PRO A 332 -23.10 -4.44 26.07
CA PRO A 332 -22.34 -3.69 27.08
C PRO A 332 -20.98 -4.31 27.43
N ASP A 333 -20.74 -5.58 27.08
CA ASP A 333 -19.48 -6.29 27.24
C ASP A 333 -18.49 -6.05 26.08
N MET A 334 -18.91 -5.35 25.03
CA MET A 334 -18.07 -4.99 23.90
C MET A 334 -17.62 -3.53 23.98
N ASN A 335 -16.40 -3.27 23.52
CA ASN A 335 -15.97 -1.93 23.20
C ASN A 335 -16.44 -1.55 21.80
N ILE A 336 -17.06 -0.39 21.66
CA ILE A 336 -17.74 0.03 20.43
C ILE A 336 -17.45 1.51 20.18
N THR A 337 -16.90 1.82 19.02
CA THR A 337 -16.49 3.19 18.66
C THR A 337 -16.69 3.45 17.17
N ASP A 338 -16.59 4.71 16.77
CA ASP A 338 -16.38 5.06 15.36
C ASP A 338 -15.09 4.42 14.86
N LEU A 339 -15.08 3.92 13.63
CA LEU A 339 -13.83 3.49 13.03
C LEU A 339 -12.95 4.73 12.75
N PRO A 340 -11.78 4.86 13.42
CA PRO A 340 -10.97 6.06 13.31
C PRO A 340 -10.33 6.15 11.91
N ARG A 341 -10.43 7.34 11.30
CA ARG A 341 -9.89 7.62 9.97
C ARG A 341 -9.08 8.91 9.91
N SER A 342 -8.03 8.87 9.11
CA SER A 342 -7.32 9.99 8.53
C SER A 342 -8.12 10.55 7.37
N ARG A 343 -9.03 11.47 7.67
CA ARG A 343 -9.77 12.23 6.66
C ARG A 343 -10.19 13.53 7.28
N HIS A 344 -9.64 14.62 6.74
CA HIS A 344 -9.92 15.95 7.23
C HIS A 344 -11.42 16.29 7.10
N GLN A 345 -11.99 16.78 8.20
CA GLN A 345 -13.12 17.71 8.19
C GLN A 345 -12.51 19.12 8.32
N PRO A 346 -13.11 20.21 7.80
CA PRO A 346 -12.62 21.57 8.04
C PRO A 346 -12.12 21.70 9.49
N ASN A 347 -10.89 22.21 9.72
CA ASN A 347 -10.19 22.09 11.01
C ASN A 347 -11.05 22.66 12.15
N LEU A 348 -11.90 21.88 12.80
CA LEU A 348 -12.76 22.42 13.82
C LEU A 348 -11.94 22.66 15.09
N ASN A 349 -11.86 23.89 15.56
CA ASN A 349 -11.23 24.23 16.84
C ASN A 349 -11.98 23.56 18.02
N ALA A 350 -11.53 23.78 19.26
CA ALA A 350 -12.18 23.19 20.44
C ALA A 350 -13.64 23.63 20.61
N GLN A 351 -14.06 24.68 19.89
CA GLN A 351 -15.41 25.24 19.85
C GLN A 351 -16.17 24.87 18.57
N GLU A 352 -15.71 23.85 17.85
CA GLU A 352 -16.33 23.35 16.61
C GLU A 352 -16.40 24.37 15.46
N MET A 353 -15.55 25.40 15.46
CA MET A 353 -15.45 26.36 14.35
C MET A 353 -14.31 26.04 13.40
N THR A 354 -14.53 26.24 12.10
CA THR A 354 -13.53 26.04 11.05
C THR A 354 -12.30 26.94 11.26
N ASN A 355 -11.18 26.33 11.56
CA ASN A 355 -9.85 26.91 11.60
C ASN A 355 -9.24 26.84 10.19
N SER A 356 -8.38 27.81 9.86
CA SER A 356 -7.99 28.16 8.48
C SER A 356 -7.79 26.96 7.53
N VAL A 357 -8.53 26.99 6.43
CA VAL A 357 -8.48 26.01 5.32
C VAL A 357 -7.37 26.37 4.30
N LEU A 358 -6.76 27.55 4.44
CA LEU A 358 -5.85 28.13 3.43
C LEU A 358 -4.37 27.75 3.63
N PHE A 359 -3.98 27.19 4.77
CA PHE A 359 -2.57 26.90 5.11
C PHE A 359 -2.24 25.40 5.22
N ALA A 360 -3.22 24.52 5.05
CA ALA A 360 -3.01 23.07 5.10
C ALA A 360 -3.94 22.38 4.10
N SER A 361 -3.42 21.41 3.36
CA SER A 361 -4.21 20.58 2.44
C SER A 361 -5.40 19.93 3.14
N THR A 362 -6.56 19.96 2.51
CA THR A 362 -7.79 19.29 2.99
C THR A 362 -7.90 17.91 2.35
N GLY A 363 -8.05 16.86 3.15
CA GLY A 363 -8.34 15.53 2.64
C GLY A 363 -7.75 14.39 3.46
N VAL A 364 -7.56 13.24 2.82
CA VAL A 364 -6.86 12.07 3.39
C VAL A 364 -5.36 12.37 3.41
N PHE A 365 -4.70 12.07 4.54
CA PHE A 365 -3.27 12.29 4.71
C PHE A 365 -2.45 11.42 3.75
N SER A 366 -1.38 11.97 3.20
CA SER A 366 -0.28 11.22 2.59
C SER A 366 1.05 11.91 2.92
N THR A 367 2.13 11.14 2.96
CA THR A 367 3.47 11.74 3.10
C THR A 367 3.92 12.44 1.82
N ALA A 368 3.28 12.17 0.67
CA ALA A 368 3.48 12.95 -0.54
C ALA A 368 3.02 14.40 -0.35
N ASP A 369 1.84 14.58 0.25
CA ASP A 369 1.28 15.89 0.59
C ASP A 369 2.13 16.57 1.66
N LEU A 370 2.51 15.83 2.72
CA LEU A 370 3.40 16.32 3.79
C LEU A 370 4.70 16.91 3.23
N LEU A 371 5.48 16.13 2.47
CA LEU A 371 6.76 16.57 1.91
C LEU A 371 6.58 17.65 0.83
N SER A 372 5.45 17.63 0.12
CA SER A 372 5.07 18.67 -0.84
C SER A 372 4.79 20.00 -0.14
N ASP A 373 4.18 19.97 1.05
CA ASP A 373 3.91 21.14 1.87
C ASP A 373 5.20 21.69 2.47
N SER A 374 6.08 20.86 3.05
CA SER A 374 7.39 21.33 3.57
C SER A 374 8.21 22.01 2.47
N LYS A 375 8.04 21.62 1.20
CA LYS A 375 8.69 22.27 0.06
C LYS A 375 8.00 23.54 -0.44
N ALA A 376 6.69 23.67 -0.30
CA ALA A 376 5.92 24.78 -0.87
C ALA A 376 6.25 26.14 -0.19
N PHE A 377 6.60 26.13 1.09
CA PHE A 377 6.83 27.35 1.87
C PHE A 377 8.33 27.67 1.96
N VAL A 378 8.86 28.34 0.92
CA VAL A 378 10.31 28.62 0.76
C VAL A 378 10.98 29.42 1.89
N ALA A 379 10.19 30.13 2.71
CA ALA A 379 10.70 30.85 3.88
C ALA A 379 10.97 29.92 5.09
N ASP A 380 10.33 28.75 5.11
CA ASP A 380 10.38 27.84 6.23
C ASP A 380 11.70 27.06 6.29
N VAL A 381 12.06 26.62 7.49
CA VAL A 381 13.31 25.89 7.75
C VAL A 381 13.32 24.56 7.01
N GLY A 382 12.21 23.81 7.02
CA GLY A 382 12.09 22.54 6.30
C GLY A 382 12.37 22.66 4.81
N SER A 383 11.79 23.65 4.13
CA SER A 383 11.96 23.84 2.68
C SER A 383 13.43 23.96 2.27
N ARG A 384 14.25 24.64 3.08
CA ARG A 384 15.68 24.86 2.81
C ARG A 384 16.57 23.66 3.11
N ASN A 385 16.14 22.80 4.04
CA ASN A 385 16.95 21.68 4.52
C ASN A 385 16.49 20.32 4.01
N LEU A 386 15.30 20.23 3.40
CA LEU A 386 14.83 19.02 2.75
C LEU A 386 15.37 18.95 1.31
N THR A 387 15.89 17.81 0.89
CA THR A 387 16.22 17.50 -0.51
C THR A 387 15.51 16.19 -0.86
N VAL A 388 14.78 16.14 -1.97
CA VAL A 388 14.07 14.92 -2.40
C VAL A 388 14.55 14.55 -3.80
N ASN A 389 15.22 13.42 -3.90
CA ASN A 389 15.67 12.84 -5.16
C ASN A 389 14.74 11.68 -5.52
N LEU A 390 13.82 11.96 -6.45
CA LEU A 390 12.89 11.00 -7.03
C LEU A 390 13.56 10.21 -8.16
N ASN A 391 12.98 9.07 -8.53
CA ASN A 391 13.54 8.15 -9.54
C ASN A 391 14.93 7.60 -9.18
N HIS A 392 15.22 7.43 -7.88
CA HIS A 392 16.49 6.95 -7.36
C HIS A 392 16.33 5.58 -6.70
N LEU A 393 16.73 4.52 -7.41
CA LEU A 393 16.73 3.14 -6.91
C LEU A 393 17.95 2.90 -6.04
N VAL A 394 17.79 2.88 -4.72
CA VAL A 394 18.86 2.48 -3.80
C VAL A 394 19.13 0.99 -3.95
N THR A 395 20.37 0.63 -4.28
CA THR A 395 20.78 -0.76 -4.48
C THR A 395 21.37 -1.38 -3.22
N HIS A 396 22.20 -0.61 -2.50
CA HIS A 396 22.87 -1.05 -1.28
C HIS A 396 23.46 0.13 -0.49
N ILE A 397 23.82 -0.16 0.75
CA ILE A 397 24.51 0.71 1.70
C ILE A 397 25.89 0.07 1.97
N ARG A 398 26.96 0.85 1.97
CA ARG A 398 28.30 0.35 2.27
C ARG A 398 28.66 0.59 3.75
N PRO A 399 29.15 -0.43 4.48
CA PRO A 399 29.83 -0.25 5.75
C PRO A 399 31.04 0.68 5.62
N ASP A 400 31.34 1.44 6.66
CA ASP A 400 32.56 2.24 6.72
C ASP A 400 33.78 1.30 6.88
N PRO A 401 34.73 1.29 5.92
CA PRO A 401 35.90 0.42 6.01
C PRO A 401 36.82 0.74 7.19
N ASN A 402 36.73 1.95 7.75
CA ASN A 402 37.54 2.41 8.87
C ASN A 402 36.77 2.38 10.21
N ASN A 403 35.46 2.15 10.19
CA ASN A 403 34.62 2.05 11.38
C ASN A 403 33.54 0.97 11.20
N PRO A 404 33.79 -0.28 11.63
CA PRO A 404 32.88 -1.40 11.39
C PRO A 404 31.51 -1.25 12.07
N GLY A 405 31.38 -0.34 13.03
CA GLY A 405 30.10 0.01 13.67
C GLY A 405 29.33 1.12 12.94
N ARG A 406 29.73 1.51 11.72
CA ARG A 406 29.07 2.55 10.93
C ARG A 406 28.88 2.17 9.48
N VAL A 407 27.93 2.83 8.85
CA VAL A 407 27.72 2.86 7.39
C VAL A 407 28.10 4.23 6.86
N SER A 408 28.74 4.27 5.67
CA SER A 408 29.34 5.50 5.12
C SER A 408 28.70 5.98 3.82
N GLU A 409 28.15 5.09 3.01
CA GLU A 409 27.68 5.44 1.66
C GLU A 409 26.36 4.76 1.32
N VAL A 410 25.42 5.50 0.73
CA VAL A 410 24.21 4.99 0.08
C VAL A 410 24.44 5.01 -1.42
N VAL A 411 24.35 3.85 -2.06
CA VAL A 411 24.55 3.68 -3.50
C VAL A 411 23.21 3.48 -4.18
N CYS A 412 22.97 4.23 -5.25
CA CYS A 412 21.71 4.15 -5.99
C CYS A 412 21.90 4.38 -7.48
N GLN A 413 20.93 3.92 -8.26
CA GLN A 413 20.79 4.23 -9.68
C GLN A 413 19.84 5.43 -9.84
N ASP A 414 20.32 6.50 -10.48
CA ASP A 414 19.48 7.58 -10.99
C ASP A 414 18.85 7.10 -12.30
N LEU A 415 17.58 6.70 -12.23
CA LEU A 415 16.89 6.02 -13.33
C LEU A 415 16.61 6.97 -14.51
N VAL A 416 16.49 8.27 -14.24
CA VAL A 416 16.30 9.31 -15.28
C VAL A 416 17.64 9.87 -15.78
N GLY A 417 18.59 10.09 -14.87
CA GLY A 417 19.91 10.60 -15.23
C GLY A 417 20.87 9.54 -15.79
N HIS A 418 20.44 8.28 -15.81
CA HIS A 418 21.20 7.14 -16.31
C HIS A 418 22.62 7.05 -15.75
N GLN A 419 22.74 7.09 -14.41
CA GLN A 419 24.04 6.91 -13.77
C GLN A 419 23.92 6.34 -12.36
N GLU A 420 24.98 5.65 -11.92
CA GLU A 420 25.16 5.40 -10.50
C GLU A 420 25.44 6.71 -9.77
N ARG A 421 24.90 6.82 -8.56
CA ARG A 421 25.15 7.92 -7.63
C ARG A 421 25.46 7.37 -6.25
N ILE A 422 26.31 8.10 -5.54
CA ILE A 422 26.74 7.79 -4.17
C ILE A 422 26.45 9.01 -3.31
N TYR A 423 25.73 8.80 -2.21
CA TYR A 423 25.41 9.84 -1.23
C TYR A 423 25.98 9.46 0.14
N ARG A 424 26.36 10.47 0.93
CA ARG A 424 26.94 10.30 2.27
C ARG A 424 26.11 11.03 3.30
N GLY A 425 25.91 10.42 4.45
CA GLY A 425 25.09 10.96 5.53
C GLY A 425 25.64 10.61 6.90
N LYS A 426 25.50 11.52 7.87
CA LYS A 426 25.87 11.24 9.26
C LYS A 426 24.97 10.15 9.84
N VAL A 427 23.67 10.21 9.53
CA VAL A 427 22.64 9.23 9.87
C VAL A 427 21.96 8.70 8.59
N ILE A 428 21.70 7.40 8.54
CA ILE A 428 20.96 6.74 7.47
C ILE A 428 19.69 6.09 8.05
N VAL A 429 18.54 6.38 7.47
CA VAL A 429 17.24 5.80 7.83
C VAL A 429 16.72 5.00 6.64
N LEU A 430 16.59 3.69 6.81
CA LEU A 430 16.02 2.78 5.83
C LEU A 430 14.51 2.66 6.05
N ALA A 431 13.71 3.08 5.07
CA ALA A 431 12.25 3.20 5.16
C ALA A 431 11.55 2.79 3.84
N ALA A 432 12.10 1.80 3.14
CA ALA A 432 11.61 1.32 1.85
C ALA A 432 10.47 0.27 1.98
N GLY A 433 10.07 -0.08 3.20
CA GLY A 433 8.99 -1.02 3.48
C GLY A 433 9.46 -2.46 3.68
N SER A 434 8.55 -3.34 4.07
CA SER A 434 8.88 -4.67 4.61
C SER A 434 9.43 -5.70 3.64
N ILE A 435 9.60 -5.34 2.36
CA ILE A 435 10.23 -6.19 1.34
C ILE A 435 11.51 -5.51 0.82
N GLU A 436 11.44 -4.23 0.47
CA GLU A 436 12.58 -3.50 -0.08
C GLU A 436 13.65 -3.17 0.97
N SER A 437 13.26 -2.80 2.20
CA SER A 437 14.23 -2.56 3.28
C SER A 437 15.06 -3.80 3.63
N PRO A 438 14.48 -4.98 3.93
CA PRO A 438 15.30 -6.18 4.17
C PRO A 438 16.09 -6.59 2.93
N LYS A 439 15.57 -6.40 1.71
CA LYS A 439 16.35 -6.65 0.49
C LYS A 439 17.60 -5.78 0.43
N ILE A 440 17.45 -4.46 0.61
CA ILE A 440 18.60 -3.53 0.63
C ILE A 440 19.56 -3.91 1.75
N PHE A 441 19.06 -4.24 2.94
CA PHE A 441 19.89 -4.65 4.08
C PHE A 441 20.73 -5.89 3.76
N LEU A 442 20.11 -6.95 3.22
CA LEU A 442 20.77 -8.20 2.85
C LEU A 442 21.75 -7.99 1.68
N GLN A 443 21.34 -7.25 0.65
CA GLN A 443 22.18 -6.92 -0.52
C GLN A 443 23.44 -6.14 -0.14
N SER A 444 23.36 -5.39 0.95
CA SER A 444 24.44 -4.59 1.51
C SER A 444 25.46 -5.41 2.31
N ASN A 445 25.20 -6.71 2.55
CA ASN A 445 25.97 -7.57 3.44
C ASN A 445 26.18 -6.94 4.82
N LEU A 446 25.14 -6.29 5.36
CA LEU A 446 25.19 -5.68 6.68
C LEU A 446 25.16 -6.75 7.77
N ASN A 447 25.89 -6.50 8.84
CA ASN A 447 25.95 -7.39 10.00
C ASN A 447 24.58 -7.48 10.69
N ASP A 448 24.11 -8.70 10.92
CA ASP A 448 22.94 -9.00 11.74
C ASP A 448 23.27 -10.14 12.72
N GLN A 449 23.36 -9.81 14.00
CA GLN A 449 23.69 -10.77 15.05
C GLN A 449 22.55 -11.77 15.31
N SER A 450 21.32 -11.41 14.96
CA SER A 450 20.13 -12.21 15.22
C SER A 450 19.85 -13.25 14.13
N GLY A 451 20.38 -13.03 12.91
CA GLY A 451 20.00 -13.79 11.72
C GLY A 451 18.51 -13.67 11.36
N LYS A 452 17.86 -12.56 11.75
CA LYS A 452 16.44 -12.29 11.51
C LYS A 452 16.20 -11.29 10.37
N ALA A 453 17.23 -10.70 9.78
CA ALA A 453 17.09 -9.86 8.60
C ALA A 453 16.43 -10.65 7.44
N GLY A 454 15.31 -10.13 6.94
CA GLY A 454 14.47 -10.79 5.94
C GLY A 454 13.57 -11.90 6.47
N VAL A 455 13.64 -12.26 7.76
CA VAL A 455 12.88 -13.41 8.32
C VAL A 455 11.61 -12.93 9.02
N GLY A 456 10.51 -13.66 8.83
CA GLY A 456 9.26 -13.42 9.56
C GLY A 456 8.22 -12.58 8.85
N LEU A 457 8.31 -12.41 7.52
CA LEU A 457 7.32 -11.65 6.77
C LEU A 457 5.92 -12.20 7.05
N THR A 458 5.09 -11.41 7.72
CA THR A 458 3.78 -11.85 8.20
C THR A 458 2.78 -10.73 7.99
N ASP A 459 1.57 -11.08 7.54
CA ASP A 459 0.43 -10.17 7.38
C ASP A 459 -0.77 -10.71 8.20
N HIS A 460 -1.91 -10.02 8.19
CA HIS A 460 -3.09 -10.41 8.97
C HIS A 460 -3.86 -11.57 8.32
N PRO A 461 -4.38 -12.48 9.14
CA PRO A 461 -5.56 -13.23 8.79
C PRO A 461 -6.81 -12.33 8.80
N TYR A 462 -7.69 -12.49 7.82
CA TYR A 462 -8.99 -11.83 7.79
C TYR A 462 -10.12 -12.84 7.60
N LEU A 463 -11.22 -12.63 8.34
CA LEU A 463 -12.50 -13.27 8.09
C LEU A 463 -13.52 -12.24 7.62
N PHE A 464 -14.44 -12.67 6.77
CA PHE A 464 -15.53 -11.85 6.24
C PHE A 464 -16.87 -12.54 6.50
N SER A 465 -17.87 -11.79 6.92
CA SER A 465 -19.24 -12.29 6.99
C SER A 465 -19.98 -12.02 5.70
N SER A 466 -20.94 -12.86 5.33
CA SER A 466 -21.92 -12.57 4.26
C SER A 466 -22.50 -11.16 4.36
N ASN A 467 -23.00 -10.63 3.24
CA ASN A 467 -23.75 -9.39 3.24
C ASN A 467 -25.17 -9.65 3.76
N TYR A 468 -25.62 -8.84 4.72
CA TYR A 468 -26.95 -8.96 5.31
C TYR A 468 -27.83 -7.79 4.90
N LEU A 469 -29.02 -8.08 4.39
CA LEU A 469 -29.98 -7.05 4.06
C LEU A 469 -30.70 -6.56 5.31
N ILE A 470 -30.78 -5.24 5.47
CA ILE A 470 -31.59 -4.61 6.51
C ILE A 470 -33.04 -4.55 6.01
N PRO A 471 -34.03 -5.12 6.73
CA PRO A 471 -35.43 -5.01 6.36
C PRO A 471 -35.90 -3.56 6.30
N GLU A 472 -36.74 -3.17 5.33
CA GLU A 472 -37.23 -1.79 5.18
C GLU A 472 -37.96 -1.25 6.42
N SER A 473 -38.54 -2.13 7.23
CA SER A 473 -39.19 -1.77 8.50
C SER A 473 -38.22 -1.48 9.64
N ASN A 474 -36.93 -1.79 9.50
CA ASN A 474 -35.92 -1.58 10.52
C ASN A 474 -35.48 -0.11 10.56
N SER A 475 -35.28 0.43 11.78
CA SER A 475 -34.93 1.84 11.99
C SER A 475 -33.55 2.28 11.44
N PHE A 476 -32.71 1.32 11.05
CA PHE A 476 -31.42 1.54 10.40
C PHE A 476 -31.47 1.38 8.87
N ALA A 477 -32.60 0.96 8.30
CA ALA A 477 -32.81 0.91 6.86
C ALA A 477 -32.94 2.32 6.27
N GLY A 478 -32.67 2.45 4.99
CA GLY A 478 -32.74 3.70 4.23
C GLY A 478 -31.51 3.86 3.35
N ASP A 479 -31.72 4.45 2.18
CA ASP A 479 -30.66 4.57 1.19
C ASP A 479 -29.51 5.39 1.73
N LEU A 480 -29.78 6.54 2.37
CA LEU A 480 -28.78 7.48 2.91
C LEU A 480 -28.16 7.06 4.25
N ASN A 481 -28.62 5.98 4.85
CA ASN A 481 -28.18 5.57 6.18
C ASN A 481 -26.88 4.78 6.07
N HIS A 482 -25.77 5.30 6.60
CA HIS A 482 -24.48 4.62 6.55
C HIS A 482 -23.68 4.79 7.84
N ALA A 483 -23.06 3.71 8.30
CA ALA A 483 -22.23 3.69 9.51
C ALA A 483 -20.98 2.84 9.30
N LYS A 484 -19.89 3.19 10.00
CA LYS A 484 -18.66 2.40 10.07
C LYS A 484 -18.19 2.31 11.52
N VAL A 485 -18.43 1.16 12.12
CA VAL A 485 -18.25 0.94 13.56
C VAL A 485 -17.11 -0.05 13.77
N LEU A 486 -16.25 0.26 14.73
CA LEU A 486 -15.23 -0.65 15.23
C LEU A 486 -15.73 -1.29 16.52
N LEU A 487 -15.66 -2.63 16.58
CA LEU A 487 -16.04 -3.41 17.75
C LEU A 487 -14.94 -4.39 18.14
N TRP A 488 -14.78 -4.63 19.44
CA TRP A 488 -13.96 -5.72 19.98
C TRP A 488 -14.45 -6.13 21.37
N ALA A 489 -14.10 -7.35 21.81
CA ALA A 489 -14.48 -7.84 23.12
C ALA A 489 -13.82 -7.03 24.25
N GLY A 490 -14.54 -6.78 25.34
CA GLY A 490 -14.01 -6.11 26.53
C GLY A 490 -12.89 -6.88 27.22
N ASP A 491 -12.88 -8.20 27.09
CA ASP A 491 -11.91 -9.12 27.67
C ASP A 491 -10.98 -9.78 26.62
N ALA A 492 -10.82 -9.13 25.48
CA ALA A 492 -9.98 -9.59 24.38
C ALA A 492 -8.53 -9.85 24.86
N ARG A 493 -7.95 -10.95 24.39
CA ARG A 493 -6.59 -11.41 24.66
C ARG A 493 -6.12 -12.32 23.52
N ALA A 494 -4.84 -12.65 23.48
CA ALA A 494 -4.24 -13.43 22.38
C ALA A 494 -4.96 -14.77 22.07
N ASP A 495 -5.57 -15.41 23.08
CA ASP A 495 -6.29 -16.69 22.95
C ASP A 495 -7.83 -16.55 22.99
N HIS A 496 -8.36 -15.32 23.06
CA HIS A 496 -9.80 -15.08 23.20
C HIS A 496 -10.23 -13.76 22.54
N TYR A 497 -11.02 -13.87 21.48
CA TYR A 497 -11.41 -12.75 20.62
C TYR A 497 -10.21 -11.86 20.17
N PRO A 498 -9.13 -12.43 19.60
CA PRO A 498 -7.93 -11.67 19.20
C PRO A 498 -8.13 -10.95 17.86
N PHE A 499 -9.22 -10.18 17.75
CA PHE A 499 -9.58 -9.49 16.52
C PHE A 499 -10.31 -8.18 16.79
N TYR A 500 -10.25 -7.30 15.79
CA TYR A 500 -11.24 -6.23 15.62
C TYR A 500 -12.32 -6.69 14.65
N ALA A 501 -13.56 -6.29 14.90
CA ALA A 501 -14.67 -6.38 13.95
C ALA A 501 -14.97 -4.98 13.38
N GLU A 502 -14.89 -4.83 12.07
CA GLU A 502 -15.36 -3.66 11.35
C GLU A 502 -16.77 -3.94 10.82
N LEU A 503 -17.76 -3.18 11.28
CA LEU A 503 -19.14 -3.22 10.83
C LEU A 503 -19.42 -2.03 9.90
N LEU A 504 -19.89 -2.30 8.68
CA LEU A 504 -20.27 -1.31 7.70
C LEU A 504 -21.77 -1.43 7.41
N ILE A 505 -22.53 -0.35 7.62
CA ILE A 505 -23.88 -0.18 7.07
C ILE A 505 -23.74 0.65 5.80
N ASN A 506 -24.29 0.12 4.70
CA ASN A 506 -24.11 0.63 3.33
C ASN A 506 -22.61 0.89 3.01
N PRO A 507 -21.79 -0.18 2.88
CA PRO A 507 -20.35 -0.10 2.62
C PRO A 507 -19.99 0.85 1.46
N TRP A 508 -20.87 0.93 0.46
CA TRP A 508 -20.74 1.82 -0.68
C TRP A 508 -20.45 3.29 -0.29
N TYR A 509 -21.00 3.85 0.78
CA TYR A 509 -20.69 5.25 1.14
C TYR A 509 -19.25 5.48 1.61
N TRP A 510 -18.53 4.42 1.94
CA TRP A 510 -17.27 4.53 2.65
C TRP A 510 -16.04 4.66 1.77
N HIS A 511 -16.24 4.59 0.46
CA HIS A 511 -15.23 4.92 -0.54
C HIS A 511 -14.69 6.35 -0.31
N VAL A 512 -13.37 6.53 -0.21
CA VAL A 512 -12.71 7.79 0.24
C VAL A 512 -13.13 9.04 -0.54
N ARG A 513 -13.55 8.86 -1.81
CA ARG A 513 -14.04 9.90 -2.73
C ARG A 513 -15.48 10.38 -2.48
N ARG A 514 -16.32 9.62 -1.77
CA ARG A 514 -17.78 9.91 -1.65
C ARG A 514 -18.07 10.91 -0.52
N ALA A 515 -17.47 12.11 -0.62
CA ALA A 515 -17.52 13.17 0.39
C ALA A 515 -18.70 14.15 0.24
N ASP A 516 -19.38 14.11 -0.91
CA ASP A 516 -20.35 15.12 -1.32
C ASP A 516 -21.76 14.50 -1.28
N ASP A 517 -22.54 14.91 -0.28
CA ASP A 517 -23.91 14.46 -0.05
C ASP A 517 -24.85 14.91 -1.20
N ASP A 518 -24.48 15.96 -1.96
CA ASP A 518 -25.32 16.61 -2.97
C ASP A 518 -25.27 15.88 -4.32
N LEU A 519 -24.10 15.35 -4.69
CA LEU A 519 -23.93 14.46 -5.85
C LEU A 519 -24.65 13.13 -5.64
N TRP A 520 -24.81 12.73 -4.38
CA TRP A 520 -25.38 11.45 -4.00
C TRP A 520 -26.91 11.41 -4.13
N GLN A 521 -27.61 12.52 -3.84
CA GLN A 521 -29.07 12.60 -4.00
C GLN A 521 -29.53 12.36 -5.45
N ARG A 522 -28.62 12.43 -6.43
CA ARG A 522 -28.95 12.40 -7.85
C ARG A 522 -28.81 11.03 -8.52
N GLN A 523 -28.06 10.06 -7.93
CA GLN A 523 -27.86 8.73 -8.54
C GLN A 523 -27.52 7.59 -7.53
N PRO A 524 -28.34 7.28 -6.51
CA PRO A 524 -28.30 5.93 -5.97
C PRO A 524 -28.66 4.94 -7.10
N PRO A 525 -27.99 3.78 -7.23
CA PRO A 525 -28.43 2.74 -8.16
C PRO A 525 -29.90 2.42 -7.89
N GLU A 526 -30.76 2.42 -8.92
CA GLU A 526 -32.17 2.07 -8.74
C GLU A 526 -32.31 0.71 -8.06
N ASN A 527 -33.16 0.62 -7.03
CA ASN A 527 -33.52 -0.61 -6.29
C ASN A 527 -32.45 -1.22 -5.36
N ARG A 528 -31.48 -0.45 -4.85
CA ARG A 528 -30.55 -0.98 -3.83
C ARG A 528 -31.23 -1.03 -2.44
N ARG A 529 -31.18 -2.20 -1.79
CA ARG A 529 -31.59 -2.37 -0.39
C ARG A 529 -30.42 -2.09 0.55
N THR A 530 -30.70 -1.51 1.72
CA THR A 530 -29.69 -1.25 2.75
C THR A 530 -29.03 -2.56 3.19
N GLU A 531 -27.71 -2.59 3.26
CA GLU A 531 -26.96 -3.80 3.61
C GLU A 531 -25.92 -3.58 4.71
N ILE A 532 -25.54 -4.67 5.34
CA ILE A 532 -24.48 -4.78 6.33
C ILE A 532 -23.37 -5.68 5.80
N THR A 533 -22.13 -5.23 5.93
CA THR A 533 -20.92 -6.03 5.71
C THR A 533 -20.07 -5.98 6.97
N MET A 534 -19.51 -7.13 7.38
CA MET A 534 -18.55 -7.19 8.48
C MET A 534 -17.28 -7.92 8.06
N LYS A 535 -16.14 -7.43 8.56
CA LYS A 535 -14.85 -8.08 8.45
C LYS A 535 -14.12 -8.08 9.77
N PHE A 536 -13.29 -9.10 9.98
CA PHE A 536 -12.61 -9.38 11.22
C PHE A 536 -11.13 -9.46 10.96
N GLY A 537 -10.37 -8.49 11.47
CA GLY A 537 -8.92 -8.42 11.34
C GLY A 537 -8.26 -9.04 12.55
N PHE A 538 -7.50 -10.11 12.32
CA PHE A 538 -6.80 -10.83 13.38
C PHE A 538 -5.36 -10.34 13.48
N SER A 539 -4.83 -10.46 14.67
CA SER A 539 -3.41 -10.31 14.90
C SER A 539 -2.65 -11.62 14.57
N LYS A 540 -1.32 -11.54 14.45
CA LYS A 540 -0.50 -12.71 14.17
C LYS A 540 0.94 -12.53 14.66
N GLU A 541 1.47 -13.58 15.29
CA GLU A 541 2.90 -13.70 15.57
C GLU A 541 3.68 -13.89 14.27
N LEU A 542 4.93 -13.42 14.25
CA LEU A 542 5.78 -13.54 13.07
C LEU A 542 6.10 -15.00 12.76
N ILE A 543 6.02 -15.36 11.49
CA ILE A 543 6.23 -16.74 11.02
C ILE A 543 7.66 -16.86 10.49
N ASP A 544 8.55 -17.43 11.29
CA ASP A 544 9.99 -17.51 10.94
C ASP A 544 10.31 -18.39 9.72
N SER A 545 9.39 -19.22 9.24
CA SER A 545 9.55 -19.91 7.95
C SER A 545 9.29 -19.03 6.74
N ASN A 546 8.79 -17.80 6.94
CA ASN A 546 8.57 -16.82 5.89
C ASN A 546 9.83 -15.97 5.73
N SER A 547 10.19 -15.64 4.49
CA SER A 547 11.42 -14.94 4.16
C SER A 547 11.26 -13.91 3.06
N VAL A 548 12.15 -12.92 3.08
CA VAL A 548 12.50 -12.01 1.99
C VAL A 548 13.98 -12.18 1.72
N GLU A 549 14.34 -12.41 0.47
CA GLU A 549 15.69 -12.70 0.03
C GLU A 549 16.10 -11.71 -1.08
N SER A 550 17.37 -11.30 -1.06
CA SER A 550 17.93 -10.53 -2.17
C SER A 550 18.28 -11.45 -3.33
N GLN A 551 17.99 -11.00 -4.55
CA GLN A 551 18.39 -11.65 -5.81
C GLN A 551 19.50 -10.89 -6.53
N GLY A 552 20.06 -9.85 -5.90
CA GLY A 552 21.12 -9.02 -6.47
C GLY A 552 20.70 -7.54 -6.63
N PRO A 553 21.65 -6.67 -7.03
CA PRO A 553 21.37 -5.26 -7.27
C PRO A 553 20.31 -5.08 -8.37
N SER A 554 19.40 -4.14 -8.15
CA SER A 554 18.31 -3.80 -9.08
C SER A 554 17.34 -4.95 -9.42
N GLN A 555 17.40 -6.05 -8.68
CA GLN A 555 16.47 -7.16 -8.81
C GLN A 555 15.31 -7.06 -7.83
N LYS A 556 14.15 -7.61 -8.22
CA LYS A 556 13.04 -7.92 -7.31
C LYS A 556 13.53 -8.78 -6.14
N ALA A 557 12.89 -8.64 -4.98
CA ALA A 557 13.13 -9.59 -3.90
C ALA A 557 12.56 -10.98 -4.25
N ALA A 558 13.11 -12.06 -3.74
CA ALA A 558 12.39 -13.33 -3.68
C ALA A 558 11.70 -13.45 -2.33
N ILE A 559 10.43 -13.86 -2.29
CA ILE A 559 9.72 -14.07 -1.02
C ILE A 559 9.17 -15.48 -0.88
N ARG A 560 9.11 -15.92 0.38
CA ARG A 560 8.39 -17.11 0.81
C ARG A 560 7.42 -16.72 1.90
N VAL A 561 6.13 -16.97 1.69
CA VAL A 561 5.09 -16.71 2.70
C VAL A 561 4.19 -17.93 2.79
N ALA A 562 4.18 -18.57 3.96
CA ALA A 562 3.28 -19.67 4.25
C ALA A 562 1.82 -19.19 4.26
N ASN A 563 0.91 -20.08 3.86
CA ASN A 563 -0.53 -19.80 3.93
C ASN A 563 -0.93 -19.50 5.39
N LEU A 564 -1.52 -18.33 5.62
CA LEU A 564 -2.04 -17.98 6.95
C LEU A 564 -3.27 -18.81 7.26
N THR A 565 -3.19 -19.57 8.34
CA THR A 565 -4.33 -20.31 8.90
C THR A 565 -4.85 -19.65 10.17
N LEU A 566 -6.17 -19.78 10.37
CA LEU A 566 -6.88 -19.47 11.61
C LEU A 566 -7.39 -20.78 12.22
N SER A 567 -7.45 -20.84 13.55
CA SER A 567 -8.05 -21.98 14.24
C SER A 567 -9.58 -21.94 14.12
N ASP A 568 -10.20 -23.11 14.12
CA ASP A 568 -11.66 -23.24 14.13
C ASP A 568 -12.29 -22.50 15.31
N THR A 569 -11.60 -22.48 16.47
CA THR A 569 -12.00 -21.70 17.64
C THR A 569 -12.15 -20.21 17.34
N PHE A 570 -11.20 -19.62 16.61
CA PHE A 570 -11.25 -18.20 16.26
C PHE A 570 -12.29 -17.89 15.20
N ILE A 571 -12.48 -18.81 14.24
CA ILE A 571 -13.57 -18.72 13.25
C ILE A 571 -14.93 -18.76 13.95
N ASP A 572 -15.13 -19.70 14.87
CA ASP A 572 -16.33 -19.84 15.67
C ASP A 572 -16.59 -18.63 16.56
N GLN A 573 -15.54 -18.08 17.19
CA GLN A 573 -15.64 -16.84 17.97
C GLN A 573 -16.08 -15.67 17.11
N ALA A 574 -15.51 -15.48 15.91
CA ALA A 574 -15.94 -14.42 14.99
C ALA A 574 -17.38 -14.61 14.51
N ARG A 575 -17.79 -15.85 14.21
CA ARG A 575 -19.18 -16.20 13.86
C ARG A 575 -20.15 -15.84 14.97
N GLN A 576 -19.84 -16.22 16.22
CA GLN A 576 -20.66 -15.86 17.38
C GLN A 576 -20.72 -14.35 17.58
N PHE A 577 -19.59 -13.64 17.42
CA PHE A 577 -19.52 -12.19 17.53
C PHE A 577 -20.40 -11.49 16.48
N ARG A 578 -20.34 -11.94 15.22
CA ARG A 578 -21.21 -11.52 14.12
C ARG A 578 -22.70 -11.70 14.47
N ASN A 579 -23.09 -12.89 14.93
CA ASN A 579 -24.48 -13.19 15.26
C ASN A 579 -25.02 -12.29 16.38
N ARG A 580 -24.17 -11.96 17.37
CA ARG A 580 -24.53 -11.01 18.44
C ARG A 580 -24.77 -9.60 17.90
N ILE A 581 -23.96 -9.12 16.96
CA ILE A 581 -24.15 -7.83 16.29
C ILE A 581 -25.46 -7.81 15.51
N LEU A 582 -25.72 -8.84 14.68
CA LEU A 582 -26.93 -8.93 13.86
C LEU A 582 -28.19 -9.02 14.74
N THR A 583 -28.14 -9.77 15.83
CA THR A 583 -29.22 -9.84 16.83
C THR A 583 -29.47 -8.48 17.46
N ALA A 584 -28.42 -7.77 17.86
CA ALA A 584 -28.53 -6.43 18.46
C ALA A 584 -29.16 -5.41 17.50
N LEU A 585 -28.91 -5.55 16.19
CA LEU A 585 -29.48 -4.70 15.13
C LEU A 585 -30.83 -5.20 14.60
N GLU A 586 -31.37 -6.31 15.15
CA GLU A 586 -32.63 -6.92 14.73
C GLU A 586 -32.64 -7.32 13.25
N ILE A 587 -31.51 -7.87 12.78
CA ILE A 587 -31.30 -8.30 11.40
C ILE A 587 -31.50 -9.81 11.30
N PRO A 588 -32.41 -10.30 10.43
CA PRO A 588 -32.59 -11.73 10.18
C PRO A 588 -31.29 -12.36 9.68
N HIS A 589 -30.86 -13.45 10.29
CA HIS A 589 -29.65 -14.18 9.92
C HIS A 589 -29.76 -15.65 10.32
N ASN A 590 -28.98 -16.50 9.67
CA ASN A 590 -28.80 -17.89 10.09
C ASN A 590 -27.62 -17.95 11.08
N PRO A 591 -27.83 -18.34 12.35
CA PRO A 591 -26.74 -18.38 13.34
C PRO A 591 -25.64 -19.40 13.00
N ASN A 592 -25.95 -20.41 12.17
CA ASN A 592 -25.02 -21.48 11.81
C ASN A 592 -24.22 -21.19 10.52
N GLU A 593 -24.54 -20.10 9.81
CA GLU A 593 -23.83 -19.71 8.59
C GLU A 593 -22.32 -19.51 8.86
N GLY A 594 -21.47 -20.07 8.01
CA GLY A 594 -20.01 -20.01 8.10
C GLY A 594 -19.42 -18.60 7.92
N MET A 595 -18.10 -18.54 7.87
CA MET A 595 -17.33 -17.32 7.64
C MET A 595 -16.47 -17.47 6.39
N GLY A 596 -16.37 -16.41 5.60
CA GLY A 596 -15.45 -16.34 4.47
C GLY A 596 -14.01 -16.15 4.95
N VAL A 597 -13.10 -17.05 4.57
CA VAL A 597 -11.67 -16.89 4.86
C VAL A 597 -10.98 -16.25 3.66
N ALA A 598 -10.16 -15.22 3.92
CA ALA A 598 -9.30 -14.64 2.89
C ALA A 598 -8.36 -15.72 2.32
N ALA A 599 -8.54 -16.07 1.04
CA ALA A 599 -7.92 -17.26 0.43
C ALA A 599 -6.39 -17.15 0.21
N HIS A 600 -5.76 -16.01 0.49
CA HIS A 600 -4.41 -15.69 -0.03
C HIS A 600 -3.35 -15.37 1.03
N GLY A 601 -3.52 -15.81 2.29
CA GLY A 601 -2.43 -15.72 3.26
C GLY A 601 -2.00 -14.28 3.61
N GLY A 602 -2.98 -13.37 3.72
CA GLY A 602 -2.75 -12.01 4.24
C GLY A 602 -2.44 -10.97 3.18
N THR A 603 -3.31 -10.80 2.20
CA THR A 603 -3.16 -9.85 1.09
C THR A 603 -3.77 -8.48 1.37
N VAL A 604 -3.85 -8.09 2.65
CA VAL A 604 -4.49 -6.83 3.08
C VAL A 604 -3.50 -5.66 3.16
N ASN A 605 -2.28 -5.85 2.66
CA ASN A 605 -1.24 -4.83 2.52
C ASN A 605 -0.63 -4.32 3.82
N HIS A 606 -0.56 -5.15 4.87
CA HIS A 606 -0.01 -4.79 6.17
C HIS A 606 1.20 -5.64 6.60
N ALA A 607 1.76 -6.43 5.69
CA ALA A 607 2.87 -7.32 5.99
C ALA A 607 4.07 -6.59 6.61
N GLY A 608 4.66 -7.20 7.64
CA GLY A 608 5.74 -6.64 8.46
C GLY A 608 6.67 -7.68 9.07
N GLY A 609 7.58 -7.21 9.92
CA GLY A 609 8.42 -8.04 10.80
C GLY A 609 9.76 -8.53 10.25
N THR A 610 10.13 -8.13 9.03
CA THR A 610 11.34 -8.58 8.34
C THR A 610 12.66 -7.94 8.81
N LEU A 611 12.61 -6.92 9.66
CA LEU A 611 13.76 -6.31 10.34
C LEU A 611 13.37 -6.03 11.80
N ARG A 612 12.73 -7.02 12.44
CA ARG A 612 11.99 -6.87 13.71
C ARG A 612 12.82 -6.28 14.84
N ILE A 613 12.13 -5.52 15.69
CA ILE A 613 12.67 -4.96 16.92
C ILE A 613 12.84 -6.01 18.01
N SER A 614 13.89 -5.85 18.80
CA SER A 614 14.13 -6.59 20.04
C SER A 614 15.09 -5.80 20.94
N ALA A 615 14.87 -5.84 22.25
CA ALA A 615 15.86 -5.34 23.22
C ALA A 615 17.12 -6.24 23.28
N ASP A 616 16.98 -7.51 22.93
CA ASP A 616 18.09 -8.46 22.80
C ASP A 616 18.61 -8.47 21.35
N PRO A 617 19.89 -8.11 21.09
CA PRO A 617 20.48 -8.07 19.75
C PRO A 617 20.57 -9.45 19.07
N THR A 618 20.38 -10.54 19.81
CA THR A 618 20.35 -11.90 19.26
C THR A 618 18.96 -12.33 18.79
N GLN A 619 17.92 -11.53 19.08
CA GLN A 619 16.51 -11.87 18.78
C GLN A 619 15.85 -10.90 17.79
N GLY A 620 16.51 -9.81 17.42
CA GLY A 620 16.00 -8.85 16.43
C GLY A 620 17.11 -8.01 15.80
N VAL A 621 16.75 -7.26 14.76
CA VAL A 621 17.69 -6.47 13.94
C VAL A 621 17.90 -5.07 14.51
N VAL A 622 16.86 -4.51 15.15
CA VAL A 622 16.88 -3.15 15.72
C VAL A 622 16.53 -3.11 17.21
N ASP A 623 17.05 -2.09 17.89
CA ASP A 623 16.75 -1.76 19.29
C ASP A 623 15.44 -0.96 19.42
N GLU A 624 15.05 -0.61 20.65
CA GLU A 624 13.84 0.18 20.93
C GLU A 624 13.83 1.58 20.30
N ASN A 625 14.96 2.09 19.82
CA ASN A 625 15.08 3.36 19.08
C ASN A 625 15.05 3.15 17.57
N LEU A 626 14.72 1.94 17.13
CA LEU A 626 14.76 1.52 15.73
C LEU A 626 16.16 1.61 15.11
N LYS A 627 17.20 1.68 15.95
CA LYS A 627 18.60 1.68 15.53
C LYS A 627 19.04 0.25 15.29
N SER A 628 19.80 0.00 14.23
CA SER A 628 20.46 -1.29 14.05
C SER A 628 21.34 -1.62 15.26
N HIS A 629 21.27 -2.86 15.73
CA HIS A 629 22.17 -3.34 16.79
C HIS A 629 23.64 -3.33 16.37
N SER A 630 23.91 -3.45 15.07
CA SER A 630 25.26 -3.55 14.52
C SER A 630 25.86 -2.19 14.11
N TYR A 631 25.05 -1.16 13.92
CA TYR A 631 25.49 0.10 13.34
C TYR A 631 24.95 1.31 14.09
N ASP A 632 25.85 2.18 14.55
CA ASP A 632 25.49 3.32 15.37
C ASP A 632 24.71 4.39 14.62
N ASN A 633 24.81 4.45 13.29
CA ASN A 633 24.19 5.47 12.47
C ASN A 633 23.17 4.95 11.45
N LEU A 634 22.74 3.69 11.58
CA LEU A 634 21.70 3.11 10.73
C LEU A 634 20.41 2.88 11.55
N TYR A 635 19.31 3.40 11.05
CA TYR A 635 17.98 3.24 11.63
C TYR A 635 17.02 2.66 10.59
N ILE A 636 15.94 2.02 11.05
CA ILE A 636 14.91 1.45 10.18
C ILE A 636 13.54 1.99 10.58
N ALA A 637 12.80 2.57 9.66
CA ALA A 637 11.56 3.30 9.93
C ALA A 637 10.44 2.86 8.98
N ASP A 638 10.08 1.59 9.01
CA ASP A 638 8.93 1.04 8.30
C ASP A 638 8.36 -0.19 9.03
N VAL A 639 7.31 -0.82 8.48
CA VAL A 639 6.60 -1.94 9.14
C VAL A 639 7.49 -3.20 9.30
N SER A 640 8.67 -3.26 8.67
CA SER A 640 9.63 -4.35 8.91
C SER A 640 10.07 -4.45 10.37
N VAL A 641 10.05 -3.36 11.14
CA VAL A 641 10.50 -3.35 12.55
C VAL A 641 9.48 -3.95 13.52
N PHE A 642 8.27 -4.25 13.07
CA PHE A 642 7.20 -4.71 13.95
C PHE A 642 7.56 -6.08 14.54
N PRO A 643 7.53 -6.27 15.87
CA PRO A 643 7.83 -7.57 16.49
C PRO A 643 6.65 -8.56 16.37
N TYR A 644 5.51 -8.04 15.98
CA TYR A 644 4.20 -8.69 15.97
C TYR A 644 3.30 -7.93 15.00
N ILE A 645 2.40 -8.63 14.30
CA ILE A 645 1.36 -7.98 13.51
C ILE A 645 0.12 -7.81 14.40
N PRO A 646 -0.18 -6.58 14.86
CA PRO A 646 -1.33 -6.36 15.74
C PRO A 646 -2.66 -6.59 15.00
N THR A 647 -3.78 -6.55 15.71
CA THR A 647 -5.13 -6.50 15.13
C THR A 647 -5.35 -5.17 14.38
N ALA A 648 -4.69 -4.12 14.85
CA ALA A 648 -4.72 -2.78 14.27
C ALA A 648 -3.94 -2.70 12.95
N ASN A 649 -4.41 -1.89 12.01
CA ASN A 649 -3.62 -1.53 10.83
C ASN A 649 -2.30 -0.84 11.25
N PRO A 650 -1.17 -1.09 10.55
CA PRO A 650 0.16 -0.70 11.04
C PRO A 650 0.45 0.80 10.93
N SER A 651 -0.24 1.53 10.06
CA SER A 651 0.11 2.91 9.69
C SER A 651 0.18 3.88 10.86
N LEU A 652 -0.78 3.83 11.79
CA LEU A 652 -0.81 4.76 12.93
C LEU A 652 0.36 4.50 13.88
N THR A 653 0.58 3.23 14.24
CA THR A 653 1.72 2.82 15.07
C THR A 653 3.04 3.19 14.40
N LEU A 654 3.18 2.96 13.10
CA LEU A 654 4.37 3.35 12.35
C LEU A 654 4.59 4.88 12.37
N GLY A 655 3.54 5.68 12.20
CA GLY A 655 3.65 7.14 12.31
C GLY A 655 4.09 7.60 13.69
N ALA A 656 3.58 6.98 14.75
CA ALA A 656 4.03 7.27 16.13
C ALA A 656 5.51 6.91 16.33
N LEU A 657 5.95 5.74 15.84
CA LEU A 657 7.34 5.31 15.90
C LEU A 657 8.27 6.23 15.09
N ALA A 658 7.85 6.69 13.91
CA ALA A 658 8.58 7.63 13.08
C ALA A 658 8.78 8.99 13.78
N LEU A 659 7.73 9.51 14.44
CA LEU A 659 7.83 10.73 15.26
C LEU A 659 8.80 10.56 16.44
N ARG A 660 8.76 9.41 17.12
CA ARG A 660 9.70 9.09 18.20
C ARG A 660 11.14 9.01 17.70
N LEU A 661 11.38 8.34 16.57
CA LEU A 661 12.69 8.27 15.94
C LEU A 661 13.20 9.66 15.54
N SER A 662 12.32 10.51 15.02
CA SER A 662 12.67 11.89 14.66
C SER A 662 13.18 12.67 15.87
N ASP A 663 12.52 12.56 17.02
CA ASP A 663 12.97 13.18 18.27
C ASP A 663 14.33 12.65 18.72
N HIS A 664 14.55 11.34 18.60
CA HIS A 664 15.84 10.71 18.90
C HIS A 664 16.96 11.24 18.01
N ILE A 665 16.75 11.32 16.68
CA ILE A 665 17.74 11.82 15.73
C ILE A 665 18.06 13.30 15.98
N LYS A 666 17.03 14.14 16.21
CA LYS A 666 17.21 15.56 16.54
C LYS A 666 18.07 15.74 17.78
N ASN A 667 17.74 15.02 18.86
CA ASN A 667 18.50 15.10 20.10
C ASN A 667 19.94 14.60 19.93
N ARG A 668 20.15 13.56 19.11
CA ARG A 668 21.48 13.03 18.86
C ARG A 668 22.37 13.97 18.06
N LEU A 669 21.82 14.70 17.08
CA LEU A 669 22.60 15.59 16.22
C LEU A 669 22.68 17.04 16.75
N ALA A 670 21.86 17.40 17.73
CA ALA A 670 21.96 18.67 18.45
C ALA A 670 23.05 18.67 19.54
N ASN A 671 23.45 17.48 20.02
CA ASN A 671 24.55 17.26 20.97
C ASN A 671 25.81 16.78 20.24
#